data_AF-A0A954RJL4-F1
#
_entry.id   AF-A0A954RJL4-F1
#
_cell.length_a   1.000
_cell.length_b   1.000
_cell.length_c   1.000
_cell.angle_alpha   90.00
_cell.angle_beta   90.00
_cell.angle_gamma   90.00
#
_symmetry.space_group_name_H-M   'P 1'
#
loop_
_entity.id
_entity.type
_entity.pdbx_description
1 polymer ?
#
loop_
_entity_poly.entity_id
_entity_poly.type
_entity_poly.pdbx_seq_one_letter_code
_entity_poly.pdbx_strand_id
1 'polypeptide(L)'
;ADGRGRLHAVTSNVQINAQRVWTPQDVDLQFENHRARGQDLMIKLMGKGLPTDPDNATGWAGMRSIELVRLEQLHLLVEQSDIKDGNGQRVATPVDVTCRGPLRVDFIENQLTCEDHVQLVRGLPDGGRDQLTCERLALSFHAADKDENAANSVGAERTSSSTPKTNKLELYRILAEGNPVVLTAESQQARVRSRRLMYDLQLGRFRLWANPRDLSDQVYFAVQQHEIITRELDCYIEPEIGLRRALAKGPGDYRGVLPGDDPQTLAATWKERLSYDPDGANFRLTLADEAGVTIGDQGRIRAHMIHLWVEPDPHAKRSDSSAASSRGPTDFTRIALRPQRVVAVAHPDRLESEPVTLRTPDVLGMTERLDATFEHTSAATQTLPVTRNAPYSSARSLSTSAQPVSQVKSTPGTPRPAGRSSRQAQPNGETRVFGRSLNAVLQMTPRDRTAGERADDNVAGNADLFVRSMTLQNDVRVERLSRDKPSTPEVVLTGNSVQMVAAEDQVHHLIVANGDPVRILSDQMQLLTHELRVDDERNLIWTDRPGVMKIKIDRDAQGRRLAQPQKMTVDWNDRMEFDGQTARFLGRIEAVSPDQRLRADELSVKLSKRVGFGQPSQVSSTAEIEIDELQASGSVSIHAVTRIRGTQEVDAMTLFNVPDVRIKRGTGELQASGPGRVVAVRRGFNGELSFVRSDQGQPTAPSDGQLTYLQVDYQRQIRGNLDRQVVEFSNRVEVIYGPVQSWNETIRQDAPLRKTDALLSCDRLTLAEGMRTTENKRTIDLLAQGNTVVEAKLFTAYGDRLSYEQSKDQLVLEGTGNSDATLVYHSRVGAPQSKQVARKFMYWPKSHSLAIDNGLITDLNDLQGFGR
;
A
#
# COMPACT_ATOMS: atom_id res chain seq x y z
N ALA A 1 74.06 15.17 21.28
CA ALA A 1 73.47 15.84 20.10
C ALA A 1 74.42 15.75 18.91
N ASP A 2 74.83 14.54 18.51
CA ASP A 2 75.60 14.26 17.29
C ASP A 2 74.75 13.58 16.20
N GLY A 3 73.42 13.46 16.38
CA GLY A 3 72.48 13.03 15.35
C GLY A 3 72.63 11.57 14.87
N ARG A 4 73.57 10.82 15.43
CA ARG A 4 73.79 9.39 15.17
C ARG A 4 73.16 8.61 16.31
N GLY A 5 71.95 8.08 16.15
CA GLY A 5 71.25 7.32 17.18
C GLY A 5 72.16 6.24 17.79
N ARG A 6 72.52 6.38 19.07
CA ARG A 6 73.35 5.42 19.81
C ARG A 6 72.46 4.54 20.67
N LEU A 7 72.60 3.23 20.54
CA LEU A 7 72.03 2.27 21.49
C LEU A 7 72.88 2.26 22.76
N HIS A 8 72.29 2.63 23.88
CA HIS A 8 72.90 2.54 25.20
C HIS A 8 72.37 1.30 25.92
N ALA A 9 73.25 0.42 26.37
CA ALA A 9 72.88 -0.81 27.07
C ALA A 9 73.61 -0.88 28.42
N VAL A 10 72.86 -0.97 29.52
CA VAL A 10 73.40 -1.12 30.89
C VAL A 10 73.12 -2.54 31.36
N THR A 11 74.19 -3.28 31.64
CA THR A 11 74.11 -4.68 32.08
C THR A 11 75.43 -5.14 32.70
N SER A 12 75.48 -6.38 33.18
CA SER A 12 76.66 -7.04 33.72
C SER A 12 76.96 -8.36 32.98
N ASN A 13 78.17 -8.89 33.15
CA ASN A 13 78.60 -10.18 32.59
C ASN A 13 78.43 -10.31 31.05
N VAL A 14 78.91 -9.29 30.32
CA VAL A 14 78.82 -9.24 28.85
C VAL A 14 79.88 -10.13 28.20
N GLN A 15 79.45 -10.94 27.24
CA GLN A 15 80.31 -11.76 26.39
C GLN A 15 80.24 -11.25 24.95
N ILE A 16 81.38 -11.15 24.27
CA ILE A 16 81.49 -10.56 22.92
C ILE A 16 82.37 -11.46 22.05
N ASN A 17 81.93 -11.73 20.82
CA ASN A 17 82.76 -12.30 19.77
C ASN A 17 82.47 -11.60 18.42
N ALA A 18 83.13 -12.07 17.35
CA ALA A 18 83.01 -11.46 16.02
C ALA A 18 81.60 -11.54 15.39
N GLN A 19 80.68 -12.35 15.93
CA GLN A 19 79.34 -12.57 15.38
C GLN A 19 78.23 -12.09 16.30
N ARG A 20 78.47 -11.95 17.61
CA ARG A 20 77.43 -11.59 18.58
C ARG A 20 77.98 -10.96 19.86
N VAL A 21 77.13 -10.16 20.50
CA VAL A 21 77.25 -9.67 21.88
C VAL A 21 76.10 -10.29 22.68
N TRP A 22 76.35 -10.85 23.86
CA TRP A 22 75.28 -11.44 24.68
C TRP A 22 75.54 -11.35 26.18
N THR A 23 74.46 -11.36 26.97
CA THR A 23 74.50 -11.46 28.44
C THR A 23 73.25 -12.16 28.96
N PRO A 24 73.36 -13.06 29.95
CA PRO A 24 72.20 -13.67 30.61
C PRO A 24 71.62 -12.82 31.75
N GLN A 25 72.22 -11.66 32.06
CA GLN A 25 71.82 -10.82 33.18
C GLN A 25 70.74 -9.80 32.76
N ASP A 26 70.19 -9.11 33.76
CA ASP A 26 69.28 -7.98 33.55
C ASP A 26 69.95 -6.90 32.68
N VAL A 27 69.16 -6.36 31.76
CA VAL A 27 69.58 -5.39 30.74
C VAL A 27 68.57 -4.25 30.68
N ASP A 28 69.09 -3.03 30.69
CA ASP A 28 68.35 -1.80 30.38
C ASP A 28 68.90 -1.21 29.07
N LEU A 29 68.09 -1.26 28.01
CA LEU A 29 68.38 -0.70 26.70
C LEU A 29 67.69 0.65 26.57
N GLN A 30 68.42 1.65 26.10
CA GLN A 30 67.89 2.94 25.70
C GLN A 30 68.33 3.28 24.29
N PHE A 31 67.38 3.62 23.44
CA PHE A 31 67.61 4.13 22.10
C PHE A 31 66.80 5.41 21.90
N GLU A 32 67.47 6.55 21.85
CA GLU A 32 66.82 7.87 21.81
C GLU A 32 65.74 8.00 22.91
N ASN A 33 64.48 8.14 22.50
CA ASN A 33 63.31 8.28 23.37
C ASN A 33 62.62 6.92 23.66
N HIS A 34 63.20 5.81 23.21
CA HIS A 34 62.68 4.45 23.42
C HIS A 34 63.53 3.73 24.48
N ARG A 35 62.89 2.92 25.33
CA ARG A 35 63.57 2.15 26.39
C ARG A 35 63.03 0.73 26.47
N ALA A 36 63.88 -0.26 26.64
CA ALA A 36 63.50 -1.64 26.85
C ALA A 36 64.24 -2.23 28.05
N ARG A 37 63.52 -2.90 28.95
CA ARG A 37 64.07 -3.59 30.11
C ARG A 37 63.77 -5.08 30.00
N GLY A 38 64.76 -5.92 30.24
CA GLY A 38 64.60 -7.36 30.14
C GLY A 38 65.82 -8.14 30.58
N GLN A 39 65.88 -9.42 30.20
CA GLN A 39 66.95 -10.35 30.53
C GLN A 39 67.35 -11.14 29.29
N ASP A 40 68.53 -11.77 29.32
CA ASP A 40 69.02 -12.66 28.26
C ASP A 40 69.14 -11.94 26.89
N LEU A 41 69.95 -10.88 26.84
CA LEU A 41 70.22 -10.11 25.62
C LEU A 41 71.13 -10.86 24.67
N MET A 42 70.79 -10.82 23.38
CA MET A 42 71.61 -11.25 22.26
C MET A 42 71.55 -10.24 21.12
N ILE A 43 72.68 -9.64 20.79
CA ILE A 43 72.86 -8.79 19.61
C ILE A 43 73.66 -9.59 18.58
N LYS A 44 73.08 -9.82 17.40
CA LYS A 44 73.79 -10.44 16.27
C LYS A 44 74.41 -9.37 15.41
N LEU A 45 75.70 -9.53 15.09
CA LEU A 45 76.46 -8.60 14.25
C LEU A 45 76.43 -9.05 12.78
N MET A 46 76.60 -8.10 11.88
CA MET A 46 76.74 -8.34 10.45
C MET A 46 78.08 -9.04 10.17
N GLY A 47 78.06 -10.13 9.39
CA GLY A 47 79.28 -10.85 9.02
C GLY A 47 80.20 -10.00 8.11
N LYS A 48 81.52 -10.22 8.17
CA LYS A 48 82.48 -9.58 7.26
C LYS A 48 82.11 -9.88 5.80
N GLY A 49 81.70 -8.86 5.03
CA GLY A 49 81.42 -9.00 3.60
C GLY A 49 80.41 -8.03 2.97
N LEU A 50 79.69 -7.21 3.73
CA LEU A 50 78.79 -6.17 3.18
C LEU A 50 79.52 -4.81 3.14
N PRO A 51 79.38 -4.00 2.06
CA PRO A 51 80.09 -2.74 1.94
C PRO A 51 79.64 -1.77 3.03
N THR A 52 80.55 -1.42 3.93
CA THR A 52 80.39 -0.30 4.85
C THR A 52 80.89 0.92 4.11
N ASP A 53 79.97 1.66 3.49
CA ASP A 53 80.26 3.00 2.98
C ASP A 53 80.50 3.93 4.20
N PRO A 54 81.73 4.42 4.43
CA PRO A 54 82.07 5.16 5.65
C PRO A 54 81.36 6.51 5.76
N ASP A 55 80.87 7.07 4.65
CA ASP A 55 80.08 8.32 4.64
C ASP A 55 78.58 8.09 4.93
N ASN A 56 78.14 6.83 5.03
CA ASN A 56 76.74 6.46 5.16
C ASN A 56 76.45 5.59 6.40
N ALA A 57 77.25 5.77 7.46
CA ALA A 57 77.04 5.12 8.74
C ALA A 57 75.84 5.73 9.48
N THR A 58 74.63 5.24 9.21
CA THR A 58 73.57 5.28 10.23
C THR A 58 74.10 4.54 11.46
N GLY A 59 73.75 4.98 12.68
CA GLY A 59 74.33 4.49 13.95
C GLY A 59 74.20 2.98 14.24
N TRP A 60 73.64 2.21 13.30
CA TRP A 60 73.34 0.78 13.34
C TRP A 60 74.24 -0.06 12.42
N ALA A 61 75.14 0.56 11.63
CA ALA A 61 76.00 -0.10 10.66
C ALA A 61 76.90 -1.16 11.31
N GLY A 62 76.43 -2.41 11.34
CA GLY A 62 77.12 -3.55 11.93
C GLY A 62 76.24 -4.48 12.78
N MET A 63 75.01 -4.09 13.14
CA MET A 63 74.05 -4.96 13.84
C MET A 63 73.02 -5.53 12.87
N ARG A 64 72.77 -6.84 12.96
CA ARG A 64 71.72 -7.54 12.23
C ARG A 64 70.41 -7.54 13.01
N SER A 65 70.47 -7.90 14.28
CA SER A 65 69.28 -7.99 15.14
C SER A 65 69.62 -7.84 16.61
N ILE A 66 68.67 -7.36 17.40
CA ILE A 66 68.66 -7.40 18.87
C ILE A 66 67.56 -8.35 19.32
N GLU A 67 67.85 -9.19 20.30
CA GLU A 67 66.90 -10.14 20.88
C GLU A 67 67.02 -10.10 22.41
N LEU A 68 65.90 -9.88 23.10
CA LEU A 68 65.75 -10.09 24.55
C LEU A 68 64.85 -11.30 24.73
N VAL A 69 65.33 -12.39 25.33
CA VAL A 69 64.52 -13.61 25.49
C VAL A 69 63.37 -13.38 26.47
N ARG A 70 63.56 -12.54 27.50
CA ARG A 70 62.52 -12.13 28.44
C ARG A 70 62.42 -10.62 28.49
N LEU A 71 61.31 -10.07 27.98
CA LEU A 71 60.99 -8.65 28.07
C LEU A 71 60.20 -8.37 29.35
N GLU A 72 60.69 -7.46 30.19
CA GLU A 72 59.92 -6.96 31.33
C GLU A 72 59.02 -5.80 30.89
N GLN A 73 59.58 -4.84 30.15
CA GLN A 73 58.86 -3.66 29.70
C GLN A 73 59.55 -3.01 28.50
N LEU A 74 58.77 -2.63 27.49
CA LEU A 74 59.21 -1.81 26.36
C LEU A 74 58.39 -0.51 26.35
N HIS A 75 59.08 0.62 26.45
CA HIS A 75 58.52 1.95 26.33
C HIS A 75 58.88 2.54 24.97
N LEU A 76 57.87 2.87 24.17
CA LEU A 76 58.01 3.52 22.87
C LEU A 76 57.39 4.92 22.94
N LEU A 77 58.14 5.93 22.52
CA LEU A 77 57.59 7.26 22.25
C LEU A 77 57.30 7.36 20.76
N VAL A 78 56.01 7.30 20.39
CA VAL A 78 55.58 7.40 18.99
C VAL A 78 55.13 8.84 18.73
N GLU A 79 55.85 9.53 17.85
CA GLU A 79 55.42 10.83 17.33
C GLU A 79 54.28 10.62 16.33
N GLN A 80 53.07 11.07 16.66
CA GLN A 80 51.98 11.08 15.69
C GLN A 80 52.07 12.34 14.83
N SER A 81 51.99 12.16 13.52
CA SER A 81 52.04 13.23 12.52
C SER A 81 50.91 14.27 12.69
N ASP A 82 49.79 13.87 13.31
CA ASP A 82 48.52 14.58 13.20
C ASP A 82 48.06 15.29 14.49
N ILE A 83 48.78 15.11 15.61
CA ILE A 83 48.46 15.78 16.88
C ILE A 83 49.54 16.84 17.15
N LYS A 84 49.16 18.11 17.02
CA LYS A 84 49.99 19.27 17.36
C LYS A 84 49.54 19.82 18.72
N ASP A 85 50.48 20.18 19.57
CA ASP A 85 50.21 20.94 20.79
C ASP A 85 49.77 22.38 20.45
N GLY A 86 49.42 23.16 21.47
CA GLY A 86 49.02 24.57 21.31
C GLY A 86 50.09 25.48 20.69
N ASN A 87 51.32 24.99 20.50
CA ASN A 87 52.43 25.66 19.84
C ASN A 87 52.75 25.10 18.44
N GLY A 88 51.95 24.15 17.92
CA GLY A 88 52.16 23.56 16.60
C GLY A 88 53.17 22.41 16.55
N GLN A 89 53.65 21.94 17.71
CA GLN A 89 54.68 20.90 17.84
C GLN A 89 54.05 19.51 18.03
N ARG A 90 54.60 18.47 17.38
CA ARG A 90 54.03 17.11 17.39
C ARG A 90 54.05 16.51 18.80
N VAL A 91 52.90 16.01 19.27
CA VAL A 91 52.75 15.36 20.57
C VAL A 91 53.20 13.89 20.45
N ALA A 92 54.27 13.53 21.16
CA ALA A 92 54.69 12.13 21.30
C ALA A 92 53.78 11.42 22.31
N THR A 93 53.14 10.32 21.91
CA THR A 93 52.31 9.51 22.83
C THR A 93 53.12 8.31 23.33
N PRO A 94 53.19 8.07 24.65
CA PRO A 94 53.85 6.89 25.19
C PRO A 94 53.02 5.63 24.89
N VAL A 95 53.71 4.59 24.41
CA VAL A 95 53.17 3.26 24.14
C VAL A 95 54.01 2.24 24.90
N ASP A 96 53.38 1.52 25.82
CA ASP A 96 54.01 0.50 26.63
C ASP A 96 53.68 -0.88 26.10
N VAL A 97 54.68 -1.75 25.96
CA VAL A 97 54.52 -3.14 25.52
C VAL A 97 55.15 -4.08 26.53
N THR A 98 54.42 -5.12 26.91
CA THR A 98 54.88 -6.23 27.75
C THR A 98 54.58 -7.56 27.06
N CYS A 99 55.41 -8.58 27.26
CA CYS A 99 55.17 -9.94 26.74
C CYS A 99 55.87 -10.98 27.60
N ARG A 100 55.49 -12.26 27.46
CA ARG A 100 56.11 -13.39 28.18
C ARG A 100 57.21 -14.08 27.38
N GLY A 101 57.25 -13.85 26.06
CA GLY A 101 58.24 -14.38 25.15
C GLY A 101 59.27 -13.32 24.71
N PRO A 102 60.00 -13.61 23.62
CA PRO A 102 61.10 -12.77 23.19
C PRO A 102 60.63 -11.46 22.53
N LEU A 103 61.40 -10.39 22.77
CA LEU A 103 61.45 -9.21 21.92
C LEU A 103 62.57 -9.39 20.90
N ARG A 104 62.28 -9.22 19.62
CA ARG A 104 63.30 -9.17 18.56
C ARG A 104 63.15 -7.90 17.72
N VAL A 105 64.26 -7.23 17.48
CA VAL A 105 64.37 -6.12 16.53
C VAL A 105 65.27 -6.59 15.39
N ASP A 106 64.73 -6.66 14.18
CA ASP A 106 65.49 -6.97 12.96
C ASP A 106 65.71 -5.68 12.16
N PHE A 107 66.98 -5.31 11.96
CA PHE A 107 67.36 -4.07 11.26
C PHE A 107 67.43 -4.24 9.75
N ILE A 108 67.38 -5.47 9.23
CA ILE A 108 67.29 -5.73 7.79
C ILE A 108 65.82 -5.61 7.36
N GLU A 109 64.91 -6.17 8.16
CA GLU A 109 63.47 -6.12 7.90
C GLU A 109 62.80 -4.85 8.45
N ASN A 110 63.53 -4.01 9.20
CA ASN A 110 63.02 -2.84 9.93
C ASN A 110 61.78 -3.15 10.76
N GLN A 111 61.84 -4.27 11.49
CA GLN A 111 60.70 -4.85 12.18
C GLN A 111 61.03 -5.15 13.65
N LEU A 112 60.11 -4.76 14.54
CA LEU A 112 60.10 -5.14 15.95
C LEU A 112 59.01 -6.17 16.17
N THR A 113 59.35 -7.31 16.78
CA THR A 113 58.41 -8.38 17.10
C THR A 113 58.42 -8.73 18.58
N CYS A 114 57.24 -8.82 19.19
CA CYS A 114 57.03 -9.38 20.53
C CYS A 114 56.17 -10.65 20.42
N GLU A 115 56.45 -11.66 21.23
CA GLU A 115 55.74 -12.94 21.21
C GLU A 115 55.31 -13.39 22.61
N ASP A 116 54.29 -14.26 22.65
CA ASP A 116 53.66 -14.88 23.84
C ASP A 116 53.01 -13.88 24.81
N HIS A 117 51.67 -13.87 24.86
CA HIS A 117 50.86 -12.97 25.72
C HIS A 117 51.31 -11.50 25.68
N VAL A 118 51.35 -10.91 24.48
CA VAL A 118 51.71 -9.52 24.27
C VAL A 118 50.57 -8.60 24.69
N GLN A 119 50.88 -7.60 25.49
CA GLN A 119 49.97 -6.50 25.84
C GLN A 119 50.62 -5.17 25.46
N LEU A 120 49.92 -4.39 24.65
CA LEU A 120 50.27 -3.02 24.28
C LEU A 120 49.26 -2.07 24.90
N VAL A 121 49.73 -1.03 25.58
CA VAL A 121 48.91 0.00 26.21
C VAL A 121 49.39 1.37 25.75
N ARG A 122 48.48 2.17 25.21
CA ARG A 122 48.73 3.57 24.85
C ARG A 122 47.96 4.46 25.81
N GLY A 123 48.67 5.31 26.55
CA GLY A 123 48.06 6.31 27.43
C GLY A 123 47.66 7.55 26.64
N LEU A 124 46.45 8.06 26.86
CA LEU A 124 45.94 9.28 26.22
C LEU A 124 46.09 10.48 27.16
N PRO A 125 46.24 11.72 26.64
CA PRO A 125 46.38 12.91 27.47
C PRO A 125 45.19 13.21 28.40
N ASP A 126 44.01 12.69 28.08
CA ASP A 126 42.76 12.84 28.83
C ASP A 126 42.56 11.78 29.94
N GLY A 127 43.54 10.89 30.12
CA GLY A 127 43.49 9.80 31.11
C GLY A 127 42.83 8.52 30.60
N GLY A 128 42.31 8.50 29.36
CA GLY A 128 41.87 7.27 28.70
C GLY A 128 43.05 6.38 28.28
N ARG A 129 42.75 5.13 27.89
CA ARG A 129 43.76 4.19 27.38
C ARG A 129 43.25 3.37 26.20
N ASP A 130 44.13 3.18 25.22
CA ASP A 130 43.92 2.17 24.18
C ASP A 130 44.76 0.92 24.52
N GLN A 131 44.17 -0.26 24.42
CA GLN A 131 44.82 -1.52 24.78
C GLN A 131 44.68 -2.56 23.67
N LEU A 132 45.79 -3.21 23.30
CA LEU A 132 45.85 -4.33 22.36
C LEU A 132 46.48 -5.55 23.05
N THR A 133 45.79 -6.69 23.02
CA THR A 133 46.29 -7.99 23.53
C THR A 133 46.36 -9.00 22.39
N CYS A 134 47.47 -9.72 22.25
CA CYS A 134 47.68 -10.73 21.20
C CYS A 134 48.77 -11.75 21.60
N GLU A 135 49.00 -12.77 20.76
CA GLU A 135 50.10 -13.73 20.97
C GLU A 135 51.38 -13.31 20.25
N ARG A 136 51.26 -12.57 19.15
CA ARG A 136 52.40 -12.03 18.41
C ARG A 136 52.06 -10.65 17.89
N LEU A 137 52.94 -9.70 18.19
CA LEU A 137 52.88 -8.34 17.68
C LEU A 137 54.10 -8.09 16.80
N ALA A 138 53.88 -7.47 15.66
CA ALA A 138 54.89 -7.03 14.72
C ALA A 138 54.64 -5.57 14.35
N LEU A 139 55.66 -4.73 14.56
CA LEU A 139 55.67 -3.31 14.22
C LEU A 139 56.72 -3.08 13.14
N SER A 140 56.33 -2.51 12.00
CA SER A 140 57.25 -2.19 10.90
C SER A 140 57.46 -0.69 10.78
N PHE A 141 58.71 -0.31 10.54
CA PHE A 141 59.15 1.09 10.48
C PHE A 141 59.75 1.40 9.11
N HIS A 142 59.61 2.63 8.63
CA HIS A 142 60.31 3.06 7.42
C HIS A 142 61.83 2.97 7.65
N ALA A 143 62.55 2.51 6.62
CA ALA A 143 63.98 2.76 6.55
C ALA A 143 64.18 4.28 6.49
N ALA A 144 65.18 4.81 7.20
CA ALA A 144 65.60 6.20 7.00
C ALA A 144 66.11 6.35 5.56
N ASP A 145 65.24 6.73 4.62
CA ASP A 145 65.60 6.75 3.21
C ASP A 145 66.36 8.02 2.82
N LYS A 146 67.37 7.78 1.98
CA LYS A 146 68.13 8.80 1.26
C LYS A 146 67.17 9.56 0.34
N ASP A 147 67.35 10.88 0.28
CA ASP A 147 66.71 11.74 -0.72
C ASP A 147 67.08 11.25 -2.14
N GLU A 148 66.25 10.40 -2.76
CA GLU A 148 66.20 10.23 -4.23
C GLU A 148 65.43 11.41 -4.83
N ASN A 149 66.02 12.60 -4.74
CA ASN A 149 65.72 13.73 -5.64
C ASN A 149 66.79 14.82 -5.49
N ALA A 150 68.02 14.49 -5.88
CA ALA A 150 69.07 15.47 -6.15
C ALA A 150 69.57 15.33 -7.59
N ALA A 151 68.64 15.47 -8.54
CA ALA A 151 68.97 15.68 -9.94
C ALA A 151 68.02 16.71 -10.55
N ASN A 152 68.08 17.95 -10.04
CA ASN A 152 67.93 19.20 -10.82
C ASN A 152 67.84 20.41 -9.89
N SER A 153 68.97 21.08 -9.67
CA SER A 153 69.04 22.54 -9.55
C SER A 153 70.51 22.94 -9.47
N VAL A 154 71.03 23.39 -10.61
CA VAL A 154 72.27 24.15 -10.65
C VAL A 154 71.93 25.57 -10.22
N GLY A 155 72.56 26.05 -9.14
CA GLY A 155 72.71 27.46 -8.83
C GLY A 155 71.75 28.02 -7.77
N ALA A 156 72.17 27.97 -6.51
CA ALA A 156 71.95 29.05 -5.54
C ALA A 156 72.86 28.82 -4.31
N GLU A 157 73.39 29.91 -3.79
CA GLU A 157 74.46 30.00 -2.80
C GLU A 157 74.11 29.38 -1.43
N ARG A 158 75.17 28.89 -0.78
CA ARG A 158 75.16 28.29 0.55
C ARG A 158 74.93 29.36 1.63
N THR A 159 73.82 29.26 2.35
CA THR A 159 73.73 29.70 3.75
C THR A 159 73.38 28.50 4.63
N SER A 160 74.35 28.11 5.44
CA SER A 160 74.32 26.96 6.34
C SER A 160 73.47 27.21 7.59
N SER A 161 72.32 26.53 7.67
CA SER A 161 71.68 26.18 8.93
C SER A 161 70.98 24.83 8.79
N SER A 162 71.74 23.76 8.58
CA SER A 162 71.24 22.39 8.64
C SER A 162 71.32 21.89 10.09
N THR A 163 70.21 21.97 10.81
CA THR A 163 69.96 21.12 11.98
C THR A 163 70.19 19.66 11.58
N PRO A 164 70.91 18.85 12.39
CA PRO A 164 71.18 17.46 12.04
C PRO A 164 69.85 16.68 11.96
N LYS A 165 69.53 16.12 10.78
CA LYS A 165 68.40 15.21 10.57
C LYS A 165 68.57 14.00 11.50
N THR A 166 67.73 13.89 12.51
CA THR A 166 67.63 12.71 13.41
C THR A 166 67.01 11.55 12.63
N ASN A 167 67.61 10.35 12.71
CA ASN A 167 67.03 9.09 12.20
C ASN A 167 65.78 8.71 13.01
N LYS A 168 64.64 9.34 12.73
CA LYS A 168 63.37 9.03 13.39
C LYS A 168 62.79 7.73 12.82
N LEU A 169 62.53 6.76 13.69
CA LEU A 169 61.78 5.54 13.35
C LEU A 169 60.30 5.90 13.20
N GLU A 170 59.78 5.99 11.97
CA GLU A 170 58.35 6.23 11.71
C GLU A 170 57.61 4.90 11.55
N LEU A 171 56.63 4.63 12.43
CA LEU A 171 55.80 3.42 12.40
C LEU A 171 54.78 3.52 11.25
N TYR A 172 54.76 2.54 10.35
CA TYR A 172 53.80 2.53 9.23
C TYR A 172 52.88 1.32 9.19
N ARG A 173 53.23 0.23 9.88
CA ARG A 173 52.40 -0.97 9.91
C ARG A 173 52.41 -1.67 11.26
N ILE A 174 51.22 -2.08 11.68
CA ILE A 174 50.97 -2.90 12.86
C ILE A 174 50.36 -4.23 12.39
N LEU A 175 50.92 -5.34 12.84
CA LEU A 175 50.40 -6.68 12.60
C LEU A 175 50.31 -7.42 13.94
N ALA A 176 49.11 -7.85 14.30
CA ALA A 176 48.85 -8.62 15.51
C ALA A 176 48.19 -9.96 15.16
N GLU A 177 48.64 -11.03 15.79
CA GLU A 177 48.15 -12.41 15.60
C GLU A 177 47.92 -13.05 16.97
N GLY A 178 46.82 -13.79 17.14
CA GLY A 178 46.47 -14.33 18.46
C GLY A 178 45.19 -15.15 18.46
N ASN A 179 44.92 -15.88 19.54
CA ASN A 179 43.67 -16.63 19.72
C ASN A 179 42.95 -16.19 21.01
N PRO A 180 42.32 -15.01 21.05
CA PRO A 180 42.15 -14.01 19.98
C PRO A 180 43.10 -12.82 20.11
N VAL A 181 43.17 -11.99 19.06
CA VAL A 181 43.61 -10.59 19.15
C VAL A 181 42.44 -9.74 19.65
N VAL A 182 42.67 -8.92 20.68
CA VAL A 182 41.65 -8.01 21.25
C VAL A 182 42.21 -6.59 21.29
N LEU A 183 41.52 -5.65 20.65
CA LEU A 183 41.81 -4.22 20.73
C LEU A 183 40.62 -3.51 21.38
N THR A 184 40.87 -2.73 22.43
CA THR A 184 39.92 -1.83 23.05
C THR A 184 40.51 -0.42 22.97
N ALA A 185 39.94 0.44 22.13
CA ALA A 185 40.39 1.82 21.96
C ALA A 185 39.36 2.76 22.58
N GLU A 186 39.61 3.23 23.80
CA GLU A 186 38.73 4.19 24.50
C GLU A 186 38.68 5.53 23.76
N SER A 187 39.79 5.93 23.12
CA SER A 187 39.87 7.16 22.31
C SER A 187 38.82 7.24 21.20
N GLN A 188 38.45 6.08 20.63
CA GLN A 188 37.53 5.98 19.50
C GLN A 188 36.23 5.26 19.85
N GLN A 189 36.06 4.88 21.13
CA GLN A 189 34.98 3.98 21.58
C GLN A 189 34.87 2.72 20.70
N ALA A 190 36.03 2.15 20.34
CA ALA A 190 36.13 1.03 19.43
C ALA A 190 36.55 -0.26 20.14
N ARG A 191 36.00 -1.39 19.70
CA ARG A 191 36.37 -2.74 20.16
C ARG A 191 36.54 -3.66 18.97
N VAL A 192 37.61 -4.44 18.99
CA VAL A 192 37.91 -5.40 17.94
C VAL A 192 38.29 -6.74 18.56
N ARG A 193 37.77 -7.81 17.98
CA ARG A 193 38.19 -9.19 18.27
C ARG A 193 38.38 -9.93 16.94
N SER A 194 39.54 -10.52 16.75
CA SER A 194 39.87 -11.26 15.51
C SER A 194 40.98 -12.30 15.75
N ARG A 195 41.27 -13.14 14.75
CA ARG A 195 42.45 -14.03 14.75
C ARG A 195 43.72 -13.25 14.37
N ARG A 196 43.57 -12.30 13.45
CA ARG A 196 44.65 -11.48 12.91
C ARG A 196 44.14 -10.08 12.62
N LEU A 197 44.93 -9.08 13.00
CA LEU A 197 44.70 -7.67 12.75
C LEU A 197 45.91 -7.09 12.03
N MET A 198 45.66 -6.37 10.94
CA MET A 198 46.66 -5.58 10.24
C MET A 198 46.16 -4.14 10.10
N TYR A 199 47.01 -3.19 10.45
CA TYR A 199 46.75 -1.78 10.21
C TYR A 199 47.96 -1.15 9.50
N ASP A 200 47.71 -0.63 8.30
CA ASP A 200 48.68 0.15 7.54
C ASP A 200 48.35 1.63 7.74
N LEU A 201 49.17 2.32 8.52
CA LEU A 201 48.92 3.70 8.98
C LEU A 201 49.06 4.69 7.83
N GLN A 202 49.93 4.40 6.86
CA GLN A 202 50.15 5.26 5.70
C GLN A 202 48.99 5.20 4.72
N LEU A 203 48.48 3.98 4.46
CA LEU A 203 47.34 3.78 3.58
C LEU A 203 45.99 3.94 4.28
N GLY A 204 45.94 4.13 5.60
CA GLY A 204 44.66 4.10 6.34
C GLY A 204 43.88 2.80 6.12
N ARG A 205 44.57 1.70 5.82
CA ARG A 205 43.96 0.41 5.51
C ARG A 205 44.00 -0.50 6.72
N PHE A 206 42.83 -0.93 7.14
CA PHE A 206 42.65 -1.81 8.28
C PHE A 206 42.01 -3.12 7.84
N ARG A 207 42.60 -4.26 8.24
CA ARG A 207 42.10 -5.57 7.86
C ARG A 207 42.10 -6.57 9.01
N LEU A 208 41.00 -7.30 9.12
CA LEU A 208 40.75 -8.31 10.14
C LEU A 208 40.41 -9.65 9.49
N TRP A 209 40.92 -10.72 10.08
CA TRP A 209 40.60 -12.08 9.66
C TRP A 209 40.16 -12.93 10.84
N ALA A 210 39.16 -13.77 10.60
CA ALA A 210 38.87 -14.94 11.42
C ALA A 210 39.79 -16.10 11.03
N ASN A 211 39.75 -17.18 11.81
CA ASN A 211 40.44 -18.41 11.52
C ASN A 211 39.86 -19.08 10.25
N PRO A 212 40.65 -19.26 9.17
CA PRO A 212 40.15 -19.87 7.94
C PRO A 212 39.78 -21.35 8.11
N ARG A 213 40.30 -22.03 9.14
CA ARG A 213 40.04 -23.46 9.41
C ARG A 213 38.82 -23.71 10.27
N ASP A 214 38.37 -22.72 11.04
CA ASP A 214 37.19 -22.80 11.89
C ASP A 214 36.11 -21.89 11.33
N LEU A 215 35.08 -22.49 10.73
CA LEU A 215 33.98 -21.76 10.10
C LEU A 215 33.10 -21.01 11.11
N SER A 216 33.15 -21.37 12.39
CA SER A 216 32.40 -20.68 13.45
C SER A 216 33.12 -19.45 13.99
N ASP A 217 34.42 -19.32 13.75
CA ASP A 217 35.19 -18.15 14.18
C ASP A 217 34.78 -16.90 13.36
N GLN A 218 34.67 -15.77 14.04
CA GLN A 218 34.19 -14.52 13.43
C GLN A 218 35.05 -13.35 13.90
N VAL A 219 35.16 -12.37 13.02
CA VAL A 219 35.65 -11.03 13.33
C VAL A 219 34.50 -10.26 13.96
N TYR A 220 34.77 -9.60 15.07
CA TYR A 220 33.89 -8.60 15.67
C TYR A 220 34.59 -7.25 15.64
N PHE A 221 33.91 -6.24 15.09
CA PHE A 221 34.34 -4.86 15.09
C PHE A 221 33.16 -3.98 15.52
N ALA A 222 33.35 -3.18 16.56
CA ALA A 222 32.37 -2.23 17.03
C ALA A 222 33.00 -0.87 17.21
N VAL A 223 32.27 0.18 16.82
CA VAL A 223 32.67 1.58 17.00
C VAL A 223 31.42 2.40 17.33
N GLN A 224 31.43 3.10 18.46
CA GLN A 224 30.28 3.87 18.95
C GLN A 224 29.01 3.01 19.04
N GLN A 225 27.99 3.30 18.23
CA GLN A 225 26.69 2.59 18.18
C GLN A 225 26.60 1.58 17.02
N HIS A 226 27.71 1.32 16.32
CA HIS A 226 27.75 0.47 15.15
C HIS A 226 28.59 -0.78 15.42
N GLU A 227 28.05 -1.94 15.07
CA GLU A 227 28.67 -3.25 15.23
C GLU A 227 28.62 -4.02 13.91
N ILE A 228 29.72 -4.68 13.55
CA ILE A 228 29.81 -5.59 12.41
C ILE A 228 30.49 -6.90 12.81
N ILE A 229 29.87 -7.99 12.40
CA ILE A 229 30.35 -9.36 12.60
C ILE A 229 30.48 -10.01 11.22
N THR A 230 31.64 -10.58 10.91
CA THR A 230 31.92 -11.19 9.59
C THR A 230 33.11 -12.15 9.62
N ARG A 231 33.52 -12.75 8.49
CA ARG A 231 34.71 -13.64 8.43
C ARG A 231 36.00 -12.88 8.10
N GLU A 232 35.91 -11.88 7.25
CA GLU A 232 37.01 -10.98 6.89
C GLU A 232 36.46 -9.57 6.74
N LEU A 233 37.14 -8.58 7.32
CA LEU A 233 36.79 -7.16 7.16
C LEU A 233 38.01 -6.42 6.60
N ASP A 234 37.86 -5.73 5.47
CA ASP A 234 38.89 -4.93 4.82
C ASP A 234 38.35 -3.51 4.58
N CYS A 235 38.89 -2.54 5.30
CA CYS A 235 38.44 -1.15 5.28
C CYS A 235 39.57 -0.22 4.85
N TYR A 236 39.22 0.82 4.10
CA TYR A 236 40.10 1.92 3.73
C TYR A 236 39.46 3.23 4.20
N ILE A 237 40.16 3.93 5.09
CA ILE A 237 39.71 5.15 5.73
C ILE A 237 40.70 6.25 5.42
N GLU A 238 40.19 7.41 5.03
CA GLU A 238 41.00 8.58 4.72
C GLU A 238 40.76 9.65 5.81
N PRO A 239 41.80 10.19 6.48
CA PRO A 239 41.65 11.03 7.67
C PRO A 239 40.67 12.21 7.51
N GLU A 240 40.65 12.86 6.34
CA GLU A 240 39.78 14.02 6.10
C GLU A 240 38.39 13.69 5.55
N ILE A 241 38.21 12.48 5.00
CA ILE A 241 37.02 12.11 4.22
C ILE A 241 36.21 10.99 4.90
N GLY A 242 36.81 10.26 5.85
CA GLY A 242 36.20 9.14 6.55
C GLY A 242 36.27 7.83 5.76
N LEU A 243 35.26 6.98 5.91
CA LEU A 243 35.20 5.66 5.25
C LEU A 243 35.07 5.81 3.74
N ARG A 244 36.03 5.26 3.00
CA ARG A 244 36.09 5.34 1.52
C ARG A 244 35.75 4.01 0.85
N ARG A 245 36.17 2.90 1.47
CA ARG A 245 35.82 1.54 1.04
C ARG A 245 35.69 0.62 2.24
N ALA A 246 34.71 -0.27 2.21
CA ALA A 246 34.62 -1.40 3.14
C ALA A 246 34.24 -2.68 2.38
N LEU A 247 34.86 -3.79 2.74
CA LEU A 247 34.51 -5.12 2.25
C LEU A 247 34.48 -6.08 3.43
N ALA A 248 33.28 -6.57 3.77
CA ALA A 248 33.08 -7.66 4.70
C ALA A 248 32.75 -8.93 3.90
N LYS A 249 33.56 -9.98 4.02
CA LYS A 249 33.37 -11.24 3.28
C LYS A 249 32.89 -12.36 4.19
N GLY A 250 32.13 -13.26 3.59
CA GLY A 250 31.46 -14.37 4.27
C GLY A 250 30.20 -13.91 5.01
N PRO A 251 29.51 -14.84 5.67
CA PRO A 251 28.29 -14.55 6.42
C PRO A 251 28.55 -13.48 7.46
N GLY A 252 27.65 -12.51 7.56
CA GLY A 252 27.82 -11.40 8.48
C GLY A 252 26.54 -10.71 8.88
N ASP A 253 26.66 -10.03 10.02
CA ASP A 253 25.60 -9.29 10.69
C ASP A 253 26.12 -7.89 10.99
N TYR A 254 25.30 -6.88 10.70
CA TYR A 254 25.54 -5.49 11.05
C TYR A 254 24.40 -4.98 11.92
N ARG A 255 24.74 -4.22 12.96
CA ARG A 255 23.78 -3.53 13.83
C ARG A 255 24.22 -2.09 14.00
N GLY A 256 23.27 -1.17 13.95
CA GLY A 256 23.52 0.25 14.13
C GLY A 256 22.27 0.97 14.61
N VAL A 257 22.43 2.26 14.87
CA VAL A 257 21.34 3.18 15.14
C VAL A 257 21.38 4.28 14.09
N LEU A 258 20.23 4.57 13.48
CA LEU A 258 20.05 5.72 12.62
C LEU A 258 19.73 6.94 13.50
N PRO A 259 20.50 8.03 13.40
CA PRO A 259 20.26 9.24 14.19
C PRO A 259 18.97 9.95 13.72
N GLY A 260 18.27 10.61 14.65
CA GLY A 260 17.04 11.36 14.39
C GLY A 260 16.32 11.75 15.69
N ASP A 261 15.20 12.48 15.63
CA ASP A 261 14.40 12.82 16.83
C ASP A 261 13.86 11.57 17.54
N ASP A 262 13.64 10.48 16.79
CA ASP A 262 13.32 9.14 17.30
C ASP A 262 14.31 8.11 16.71
N PRO A 263 15.43 7.82 17.39
CA PRO A 263 16.49 6.96 16.88
C PRO A 263 15.98 5.56 16.51
N GLN A 264 16.16 5.17 15.24
CA GLN A 264 15.70 3.88 14.73
C GLN A 264 16.83 2.86 14.74
N THR A 265 16.54 1.62 15.15
CA THR A 265 17.51 0.53 15.03
C THR A 265 17.65 0.11 13.58
N LEU A 266 18.88 -0.15 13.14
CA LEU A 266 19.19 -0.68 11.81
C LEU A 266 19.91 -2.00 11.96
N ALA A 267 19.39 -3.05 11.33
CA ALA A 267 20.05 -4.35 11.26
C ALA A 267 20.17 -4.79 9.80
N ALA A 268 21.34 -5.28 9.41
CA ALA A 268 21.57 -5.83 8.08
C ALA A 268 22.27 -7.19 8.16
N THR A 269 21.91 -8.11 7.28
CA THR A 269 22.46 -9.47 7.22
C THR A 269 22.80 -9.84 5.79
N TRP A 270 23.86 -10.62 5.60
CA TRP A 270 24.27 -11.15 4.29
C TRP A 270 24.99 -12.50 4.46
N LYS A 271 25.05 -13.28 3.39
CA LYS A 271 25.71 -14.60 3.38
C LYS A 271 27.03 -14.62 2.62
N GLU A 272 27.13 -13.89 1.51
CA GLU A 272 28.34 -13.85 0.70
C GLU A 272 29.25 -12.69 1.10
N ARG A 273 28.75 -11.45 1.01
CA ARG A 273 29.55 -10.25 1.31
C ARG A 273 28.70 -8.99 1.48
N LEU A 274 29.25 -8.02 2.21
CA LEU A 274 28.88 -6.61 2.18
C LEU A 274 30.03 -5.80 1.56
N SER A 275 29.73 -4.94 0.60
CA SER A 275 30.71 -3.99 0.04
C SER A 275 30.19 -2.57 0.02
N TYR A 276 31.04 -1.61 0.36
CA TYR A 276 30.83 -0.18 0.23
C TYR A 276 31.96 0.37 -0.61
N ASP A 277 31.63 0.87 -1.81
CA ASP A 277 32.62 1.33 -2.80
C ASP A 277 32.14 2.63 -3.46
N PRO A 278 33.06 3.52 -3.90
CA PRO A 278 32.71 4.65 -4.76
C PRO A 278 32.08 4.18 -6.08
N ASP A 279 31.02 4.87 -6.52
CA ASP A 279 30.29 4.62 -7.76
C ASP A 279 29.92 5.97 -8.42
N GLY A 280 30.85 6.51 -9.22
CA GLY A 280 30.73 7.85 -9.79
C GLY A 280 30.77 8.93 -8.70
N ALA A 281 29.73 9.77 -8.65
CA ALA A 281 29.55 10.78 -7.59
C ALA A 281 28.96 10.22 -6.29
N ASN A 282 28.43 9.00 -6.33
CA ASN A 282 27.80 8.33 -5.19
C ASN A 282 28.74 7.29 -4.57
N PHE A 283 28.31 6.71 -3.46
CA PHE A 283 28.82 5.45 -2.94
C PHE A 283 27.75 4.38 -3.04
N ARG A 284 28.15 3.16 -3.39
CA ARG A 284 27.25 2.00 -3.49
C ARG A 284 27.54 1.00 -2.37
N LEU A 285 26.57 0.85 -1.48
CA LEU A 285 26.49 -0.26 -0.54
C LEU A 285 25.82 -1.46 -1.22
N THR A 286 26.41 -2.64 -1.10
CA THR A 286 25.86 -3.89 -1.65
C THR A 286 25.86 -4.97 -0.58
N LEU A 287 24.72 -5.62 -0.39
CA LEU A 287 24.55 -6.84 0.40
C LEU A 287 24.29 -7.98 -0.58
N ALA A 288 25.14 -9.01 -0.56
CA ALA A 288 25.08 -10.13 -1.51
C ALA A 288 24.78 -11.46 -0.82
N ASP A 289 23.86 -12.20 -1.45
CA ASP A 289 23.29 -13.48 -1.04
C ASP A 289 22.53 -13.43 0.30
N GLU A 290 21.26 -13.84 0.28
CA GLU A 290 20.32 -13.77 1.41
C GLU A 290 20.34 -12.41 2.16
N ALA A 291 20.39 -11.33 1.39
CA ALA A 291 20.45 -9.97 1.90
C ALA A 291 19.17 -9.60 2.67
N GLY A 292 19.34 -9.16 3.92
CA GLY A 292 18.25 -8.72 4.78
C GLY A 292 18.55 -7.35 5.38
N VAL A 293 17.56 -6.46 5.41
CA VAL A 293 17.63 -5.16 6.08
C VAL A 293 16.38 -4.96 6.92
N THR A 294 16.54 -4.52 8.15
CA THR A 294 15.44 -4.20 9.08
C THR A 294 15.68 -2.81 9.66
N ILE A 295 14.67 -1.96 9.63
CA ILE A 295 14.68 -0.60 10.19
C ILE A 295 13.53 -0.50 11.20
N GLY A 296 13.88 -0.29 12.47
CA GLY A 296 12.93 -0.21 13.57
C GLY A 296 12.00 -1.42 13.64
N ASP A 297 10.75 -1.18 14.02
CA ASP A 297 9.63 -2.13 13.91
C ASP A 297 8.79 -1.91 12.64
N GLN A 298 9.16 -0.93 11.81
CA GLN A 298 8.31 -0.41 10.73
C GLN A 298 8.60 -1.02 9.35
N GLY A 299 9.79 -1.56 9.12
CA GLY A 299 10.18 -1.99 7.78
C GLY A 299 11.21 -3.10 7.74
N ARG A 300 10.93 -4.13 6.95
CA ARG A 300 11.88 -5.19 6.63
C ARG A 300 11.93 -5.47 5.13
N ILE A 301 13.14 -5.54 4.59
CA ILE A 301 13.39 -5.98 3.20
C ILE A 301 14.24 -7.24 3.24
N ARG A 302 13.88 -8.25 2.45
CA ARG A 302 14.74 -9.41 2.14
C ARG A 302 14.80 -9.63 0.65
N ALA A 303 15.98 -9.96 0.15
CA ALA A 303 16.23 -10.24 -1.25
C ALA A 303 17.47 -11.13 -1.41
N HIS A 304 17.75 -11.61 -2.63
CA HIS A 304 19.02 -12.24 -2.92
C HIS A 304 20.16 -11.20 -2.90
N MET A 305 19.93 -10.02 -3.47
CA MET A 305 20.91 -8.94 -3.45
C MET A 305 20.23 -7.57 -3.29
N ILE A 306 20.82 -6.70 -2.47
CA ILE A 306 20.36 -5.32 -2.23
C ILE A 306 21.51 -4.37 -2.53
N HIS A 307 21.26 -3.39 -3.40
CA HIS A 307 22.14 -2.27 -3.68
C HIS A 307 21.51 -0.97 -3.17
N LEU A 308 22.28 -0.17 -2.45
CA LEU A 308 21.90 1.15 -1.98
C LEU A 308 22.94 2.15 -2.47
N TRP A 309 22.51 3.16 -3.23
CA TRP A 309 23.32 4.30 -3.60
C TRP A 309 23.07 5.44 -2.63
N VAL A 310 24.15 5.99 -2.07
CA VAL A 310 24.13 7.12 -1.15
C VAL A 310 25.10 8.20 -1.61
N GLU A 311 24.78 9.45 -1.31
CA GLU A 311 25.63 10.60 -1.53
C GLU A 311 26.06 11.21 -0.19
N PRO A 312 27.33 11.63 -0.02
CA PRO A 312 27.73 12.43 1.13
C PRO A 312 26.98 13.77 1.15
N ASP A 313 26.38 14.14 2.28
CA ASP A 313 25.67 15.40 2.42
C ASP A 313 26.64 16.59 2.33
N PRO A 314 26.55 17.45 1.30
CA PRO A 314 27.44 18.60 1.14
C PRO A 314 27.27 19.66 2.25
N HIS A 315 26.14 19.66 2.98
CA HIS A 315 25.85 20.63 4.04
C HIS A 315 26.42 20.25 5.41
N ALA A 316 26.84 19.00 5.62
CA ALA A 316 27.47 18.55 6.87
C ALA A 316 28.81 19.26 7.17
N LYS A 317 29.43 19.91 6.17
CA LYS A 317 30.72 20.61 6.32
C LYS A 317 30.64 22.04 6.86
N ARG A 318 29.46 22.61 7.13
CA ARG A 318 29.30 24.06 7.39
C ARG A 318 29.11 24.52 8.85
N SER A 319 29.03 23.66 9.86
CA SER A 319 28.73 24.10 11.23
C SER A 319 29.90 24.19 12.22
N ASP A 320 31.13 23.79 11.88
CA ASP A 320 32.26 23.87 12.83
C ASP A 320 33.37 24.80 12.31
N SER A 321 33.19 26.12 12.45
CA SER A 321 34.30 27.10 12.34
C SER A 321 34.63 27.80 13.65
N SER A 322 34.19 27.30 14.83
CA SER A 322 34.55 27.92 16.12
C SER A 322 35.06 26.98 17.23
N ALA A 323 35.24 25.68 16.98
CA ALA A 323 35.81 24.75 17.97
C ALA A 323 36.98 23.92 17.38
N ALA A 324 37.92 24.59 16.70
CA ALA A 324 39.14 23.98 16.19
C ALA A 324 40.27 24.00 17.25
N SER A 325 40.10 23.27 18.35
CA SER A 325 41.22 22.88 19.23
C SER A 325 40.78 21.83 20.24
N SER A 326 40.86 20.54 19.89
CA SER A 326 41.10 19.36 20.80
C SER A 326 40.42 18.03 20.39
N ARG A 327 40.13 17.76 19.11
CA ARG A 327 39.64 16.42 18.70
C ARG A 327 40.45 15.87 17.52
N GLY A 328 40.92 14.62 17.65
CA GLY A 328 41.80 13.93 16.71
C GLY A 328 41.13 13.59 15.36
N PRO A 329 41.91 13.18 14.34
CA PRO A 329 41.52 13.26 12.92
C PRO A 329 40.78 12.02 12.36
N THR A 330 40.11 11.22 13.18
CA THR A 330 39.37 10.03 12.69
C THR A 330 38.07 9.85 13.47
N ASP A 331 37.11 10.74 13.23
CA ASP A 331 35.72 10.54 13.66
C ASP A 331 35.01 9.70 12.57
N PHE A 332 34.80 8.41 12.85
CA PHE A 332 34.32 7.41 11.88
C PHE A 332 32.87 7.64 11.40
N THR A 333 32.15 8.59 11.99
CA THR A 333 30.68 8.65 11.95
C THR A 333 30.07 9.99 11.53
N ARG A 334 30.86 10.97 11.07
CA ARG A 334 30.33 12.29 10.65
C ARG A 334 29.94 12.43 9.17
N ILE A 335 29.89 11.34 8.39
CA ILE A 335 29.35 11.43 7.03
C ILE A 335 27.83 11.30 7.11
N ALA A 336 27.13 12.44 7.10
CA ALA A 336 25.70 12.42 6.82
C ALA A 336 25.51 11.89 5.39
N LEU A 337 24.82 10.76 5.23
CA LEU A 337 24.60 10.10 3.95
C LEU A 337 23.15 10.31 3.50
N ARG A 338 22.96 10.73 2.25
CA ARG A 338 21.65 10.91 1.63
C ARG A 338 21.37 9.74 0.70
N PRO A 339 20.30 8.95 0.91
CA PRO A 339 19.94 7.89 -0.02
C PRO A 339 19.51 8.47 -1.37
N GLN A 340 19.92 7.83 -2.46
CA GLN A 340 19.61 8.24 -3.84
C GLN A 340 18.80 7.17 -4.57
N ARG A 341 19.15 5.89 -4.38
CA ARG A 341 18.44 4.76 -5.01
C ARG A 341 18.64 3.48 -4.21
N VAL A 342 17.62 2.63 -4.15
CA VAL A 342 17.69 1.26 -3.63
C VAL A 342 17.20 0.30 -4.71
N VAL A 343 17.96 -0.74 -4.98
CA VAL A 343 17.57 -1.83 -5.88
C VAL A 343 17.70 -3.14 -5.13
N ALA A 344 16.62 -3.92 -5.07
CA ALA A 344 16.61 -5.26 -4.54
C ALA A 344 16.19 -6.25 -5.62
N VAL A 345 16.88 -7.38 -5.74
CA VAL A 345 16.63 -8.40 -6.76
C VAL A 345 16.53 -9.79 -6.15
N ALA A 346 15.59 -10.59 -6.67
CA ALA A 346 15.55 -12.02 -6.47
C ALA A 346 16.68 -12.69 -7.27
N HIS A 347 16.94 -13.98 -7.00
CA HIS A 347 18.01 -14.71 -7.66
C HIS A 347 17.63 -14.99 -9.13
N PRO A 348 18.42 -14.54 -10.13
CA PRO A 348 18.01 -14.56 -11.54
C PRO A 348 17.87 -15.97 -12.13
N ASP A 349 18.68 -16.93 -11.68
CA ASP A 349 18.79 -18.26 -12.32
C ASP A 349 18.11 -19.41 -11.57
N ARG A 350 17.26 -19.13 -10.57
CA ARG A 350 16.52 -20.17 -9.84
C ARG A 350 15.02 -19.96 -10.00
N LEU A 351 14.33 -20.87 -10.69
CA LEU A 351 12.87 -20.87 -10.82
C LEU A 351 12.15 -20.89 -9.45
N GLU A 352 12.81 -21.35 -8.38
CA GLU A 352 12.30 -21.38 -7.00
C GLU A 352 13.02 -20.37 -6.09
N SER A 353 13.62 -19.32 -6.63
CA SER A 353 14.26 -18.29 -5.81
C SER A 353 13.25 -17.57 -4.92
N GLU A 354 13.60 -17.33 -3.66
CA GLU A 354 12.77 -16.51 -2.78
C GLU A 354 12.58 -15.11 -3.40
N PRO A 355 11.33 -14.58 -3.44
CA PRO A 355 11.08 -13.25 -3.97
C PRO A 355 11.70 -12.18 -3.06
N VAL A 356 11.88 -11.00 -3.61
CA VAL A 356 12.08 -9.78 -2.82
C VAL A 356 10.84 -9.56 -1.97
N THR A 357 10.99 -9.60 -0.65
CA THR A 357 9.91 -9.33 0.29
C THR A 357 10.10 -7.99 0.96
N LEU A 358 9.05 -7.17 0.94
CA LEU A 358 8.96 -5.90 1.66
C LEU A 358 7.83 -6.03 2.67
N ARG A 359 8.13 -5.87 3.95
CA ARG A 359 7.14 -6.00 5.04
C ARG A 359 7.08 -4.71 5.84
N THR A 360 5.88 -4.16 5.95
CA THR A 360 5.50 -3.07 6.85
C THR A 360 4.41 -3.58 7.82
N PRO A 361 3.92 -2.79 8.79
CA PRO A 361 2.86 -3.25 9.71
C PRO A 361 1.59 -3.75 9.01
N ASP A 362 1.22 -3.16 7.86
CA ASP A 362 -0.05 -3.40 7.17
C ASP A 362 0.07 -4.03 5.78
N VAL A 363 1.29 -4.06 5.24
CA VAL A 363 1.54 -4.48 3.86
C VAL A 363 2.66 -5.51 3.80
N LEU A 364 2.40 -6.59 3.07
CA LEU A 364 3.40 -7.57 2.64
C LEU A 364 3.51 -7.53 1.10
N GLY A 365 4.57 -6.93 0.60
CA GLY A 365 4.93 -6.90 -0.81
C GLY A 365 5.85 -8.05 -1.19
N MET A 366 5.59 -8.70 -2.32
CA MET A 366 6.43 -9.74 -2.91
C MET A 366 6.69 -9.43 -4.38
N THR A 367 7.97 -9.33 -4.75
CA THR A 367 8.38 -8.98 -6.11
C THR A 367 9.62 -9.75 -6.58
N GLU A 368 9.90 -9.81 -7.88
CA GLU A 368 11.20 -10.31 -8.38
C GLU A 368 12.26 -9.19 -8.35
N ARG A 369 11.83 -7.94 -8.54
CA ARG A 369 12.69 -6.75 -8.52
C ARG A 369 11.98 -5.56 -7.91
N LEU A 370 12.65 -4.88 -6.99
CA LEU A 370 12.28 -3.58 -6.44
C LEU A 370 13.34 -2.55 -6.85
N ASP A 371 12.90 -1.41 -7.37
CA ASP A 371 13.74 -0.27 -7.76
C ASP A 371 13.11 1.02 -7.23
N ALA A 372 13.72 1.63 -6.22
CA ALA A 372 13.21 2.83 -5.56
C ALA A 372 14.22 3.97 -5.67
N THR A 373 13.80 5.12 -6.18
CA THR A 373 14.62 6.35 -6.25
C THR A 373 14.15 7.39 -5.24
N PHE A 374 15.08 8.13 -4.65
CA PHE A 374 14.82 9.15 -3.64
C PHE A 374 15.03 10.54 -4.24
N GLU A 375 14.00 11.37 -4.22
CA GLU A 375 14.04 12.76 -4.64
C GLU A 375 14.06 13.67 -3.41
N HIS A 376 14.98 14.63 -3.39
CA HIS A 376 15.17 15.52 -2.24
C HIS A 376 14.62 16.92 -2.55
N THR A 377 13.64 17.37 -1.78
CA THR A 377 13.08 18.73 -1.94
C THR A 377 13.83 19.69 -1.02
N SER A 378 14.31 20.82 -1.54
CA SER A 378 14.88 21.88 -0.72
C SER A 378 13.78 22.84 -0.26
N ALA A 379 13.74 23.18 1.04
CA ALA A 379 12.89 24.25 1.54
C ALA A 379 13.37 25.60 0.97
N ALA A 380 12.88 25.99 -0.20
CA ALA A 380 13.13 27.30 -0.75
C ALA A 380 12.30 28.32 0.04
N THR A 381 13.00 29.23 0.73
CA THR A 381 12.45 30.37 1.45
C THR A 381 11.49 31.15 0.55
N GLN A 382 10.17 31.05 0.82
CA GLN A 382 9.19 32.01 0.31
C GLN A 382 9.48 33.37 0.95
N THR A 383 10.31 34.19 0.31
CA THR A 383 10.47 35.60 0.66
C THR A 383 9.26 36.35 0.10
N LEU A 384 8.19 36.42 0.89
CA LEU A 384 7.15 37.42 0.65
C LEU A 384 7.77 38.82 0.85
N PRO A 385 7.56 39.77 -0.09
CA PRO A 385 8.04 41.13 0.08
C PRO A 385 7.28 41.80 1.24
N VAL A 386 8.04 42.15 2.28
CA VAL A 386 7.54 42.92 3.43
C VAL A 386 7.30 44.36 2.98
N THR A 387 6.03 44.71 2.77
CA THR A 387 5.61 46.11 2.75
C THR A 387 5.32 46.57 4.18
N ARG A 388 6.24 47.36 4.74
CA ARG A 388 6.04 48.17 5.95
C ARG A 388 4.93 49.19 5.68
N ASN A 389 3.91 49.23 6.53
CA ASN A 389 3.39 50.44 7.19
C ASN A 389 2.29 50.07 8.20
N ALA A 390 2.53 50.39 9.47
CA ALA A 390 1.54 50.47 10.56
C ALA A 390 1.03 51.94 10.64
N PRO A 391 -0.03 52.33 11.41
CA PRO A 391 -0.07 52.16 12.87
C PRO A 391 -1.45 51.93 13.57
N TYR A 392 -1.37 51.35 14.78
CA TYR A 392 -2.19 51.52 16.00
C TYR A 392 -3.68 51.97 15.94
N SER A 393 -4.59 51.21 16.59
CA SER A 393 -5.11 51.49 17.96
C SER A 393 -6.38 50.68 18.33
N SER A 394 -6.34 50.01 19.49
CA SER A 394 -7.39 49.72 20.50
C SER A 394 -8.89 49.80 20.16
N ALA A 395 -9.67 48.77 20.55
CA ALA A 395 -10.64 48.83 21.67
C ALA A 395 -11.52 47.56 21.84
N ARG A 396 -11.57 47.09 23.11
CA ARG A 396 -12.71 46.57 23.90
C ARG A 396 -13.65 45.45 23.36
N SER A 397 -13.48 44.28 23.99
CA SER A 397 -14.42 43.54 24.87
C SER A 397 -15.95 43.67 24.67
N LEU A 398 -16.64 42.52 24.70
CA LEU A 398 -17.67 42.21 25.72
C LEU A 398 -18.08 40.73 25.69
N SER A 399 -18.09 40.13 26.87
CA SER A 399 -18.57 38.79 27.22
C SER A 399 -19.59 38.92 28.35
N THR A 400 -20.75 38.26 28.25
CA THR A 400 -21.68 37.88 29.35
C THR A 400 -22.85 37.09 28.72
N SER A 401 -23.51 36.08 29.29
CA SER A 401 -23.67 35.56 30.67
C SER A 401 -24.24 34.11 30.63
N ALA A 402 -23.76 33.16 31.44
CA ALA A 402 -24.38 32.59 32.68
C ALA A 402 -25.51 31.53 32.46
N GLN A 403 -25.27 30.22 32.70
CA GLN A 403 -25.42 29.39 33.95
C GLN A 403 -26.77 28.60 34.00
N PRO A 404 -26.88 27.37 34.60
CA PRO A 404 -26.72 27.10 36.06
C PRO A 404 -25.99 25.77 36.46
N VAL A 405 -25.21 25.71 37.56
CA VAL A 405 -25.44 25.40 39.01
C VAL A 405 -25.37 23.90 39.43
N SER A 406 -24.31 23.59 40.22
CA SER A 406 -24.08 22.65 41.37
C SER A 406 -24.49 21.15 41.31
N GLN A 407 -23.57 20.18 41.44
CA GLN A 407 -22.78 19.67 42.59
C GLN A 407 -23.54 18.93 43.72
N VAL A 408 -23.20 17.65 43.91
CA VAL A 408 -23.15 16.97 45.23
C VAL A 408 -21.84 16.17 45.32
N LYS A 409 -21.20 16.26 46.50
CA LYS A 409 -19.86 15.75 46.89
C LYS A 409 -19.86 14.26 47.27
N SER A 410 -18.71 13.60 47.04
CA SER A 410 -18.08 12.71 48.05
C SER A 410 -16.57 12.56 47.80
N THR A 411 -15.87 12.31 48.91
CA THR A 411 -14.44 12.52 49.26
C THR A 411 -13.48 11.43 48.72
N PRO A 412 -12.14 11.60 48.87
CA PRO A 412 -11.12 10.94 48.06
C PRO A 412 -10.67 9.57 48.61
N GLY A 413 -10.42 8.64 47.70
CA GLY A 413 -9.69 7.40 47.96
C GLY A 413 -8.67 7.16 46.85
N THR A 414 -7.39 7.36 47.13
CA THR A 414 -6.28 6.90 46.28
C THR A 414 -6.26 5.38 46.32
N PRO A 415 -6.23 4.67 45.16
CA PRO A 415 -4.97 4.06 44.78
C PRO A 415 -4.71 3.95 43.27
N ARG A 416 -3.42 4.17 42.91
CA ARG A 416 -2.63 3.50 41.87
C ARG A 416 -2.92 3.85 40.38
N PRO A 417 -1.93 4.38 39.64
CA PRO A 417 -2.05 4.53 38.19
C PRO A 417 -1.90 3.13 37.54
N ALA A 418 -3.03 2.50 37.24
CA ALA A 418 -3.06 1.49 36.19
C ALA A 418 -2.83 2.22 34.86
N GLY A 419 -1.76 1.83 34.17
CA GLY A 419 -1.38 2.41 32.89
C GLY A 419 -2.57 2.47 31.95
N ARG A 420 -2.91 3.68 31.50
CA ARG A 420 -3.59 3.86 30.22
C ARG A 420 -2.60 3.41 29.15
N SER A 421 -2.60 2.11 28.89
CA SER A 421 -2.20 1.62 27.59
C SER A 421 -3.15 2.30 26.61
N SER A 422 -2.62 3.28 25.88
CA SER A 422 -3.20 3.72 24.62
C SER A 422 -3.45 2.45 23.82
N ARG A 423 -4.71 2.02 23.73
CA ARG A 423 -5.15 1.07 22.70
C ARG A 423 -4.81 1.75 21.38
N GLN A 424 -3.61 1.50 20.86
CA GLN A 424 -3.31 1.71 19.46
C GLN A 424 -4.43 1.03 18.69
N ALA A 425 -5.17 1.82 17.92
CA ALA A 425 -6.14 1.30 16.97
C ALA A 425 -5.36 0.41 16.00
N GLN A 426 -5.42 -0.88 16.28
CA GLN A 426 -4.66 -1.87 15.56
C GLN A 426 -5.32 -2.02 14.17
N PRO A 427 -4.58 -1.97 13.06
CA PRO A 427 -5.11 -1.79 11.71
C PRO A 427 -6.04 -2.94 11.24
N ASN A 428 -6.99 -2.61 10.37
CA ASN A 428 -8.18 -3.41 10.01
C ASN A 428 -7.96 -4.60 9.04
N GLY A 429 -6.78 -5.25 9.04
CA GLY A 429 -6.48 -6.44 8.20
C GLY A 429 -5.27 -6.27 7.28
N GLU A 430 -4.57 -7.37 6.97
CA GLU A 430 -3.32 -7.41 6.19
C GLU A 430 -3.57 -7.27 4.68
N THR A 431 -2.76 -6.45 4.01
CA THR A 431 -2.78 -6.33 2.54
C THR A 431 -1.55 -7.04 1.97
N ARG A 432 -1.75 -7.95 1.01
CA ARG A 432 -0.66 -8.63 0.30
C ARG A 432 -0.60 -8.15 -1.15
N VAL A 433 0.60 -7.83 -1.62
CA VAL A 433 0.82 -7.24 -2.94
C VAL A 433 1.86 -8.08 -3.67
N PHE A 434 1.51 -8.57 -4.86
CA PHE A 434 2.34 -9.41 -5.70
C PHE A 434 2.50 -8.78 -7.08
N GLY A 435 3.68 -8.87 -7.65
CA GLY A 435 3.98 -8.53 -9.05
C GLY A 435 5.44 -8.85 -9.36
N ARG A 436 5.88 -8.75 -10.61
CA ARG A 436 7.28 -9.09 -10.93
C ARG A 436 8.23 -7.92 -10.70
N SER A 437 7.85 -6.71 -11.08
CA SER A 437 8.67 -5.50 -10.93
C SER A 437 7.92 -4.38 -10.23
N LEU A 438 8.55 -3.81 -9.20
CA LEU A 438 8.10 -2.61 -8.49
C LEU A 438 9.08 -1.48 -8.74
N ASN A 439 8.61 -0.40 -9.34
CA ASN A 439 9.34 0.85 -9.47
C ASN A 439 8.68 1.91 -8.57
N ALA A 440 9.46 2.60 -7.76
CA ALA A 440 8.96 3.62 -6.84
C ALA A 440 9.80 4.89 -6.91
N VAL A 441 9.14 6.03 -6.83
CA VAL A 441 9.77 7.34 -6.63
C VAL A 441 9.29 7.86 -5.29
N LEU A 442 10.23 8.05 -4.37
CA LEU A 442 10.00 8.50 -3.01
C LEU A 442 10.50 9.94 -2.89
N GLN A 443 9.68 10.83 -2.34
CA GLN A 443 10.04 12.22 -2.09
C GLN A 443 10.41 12.40 -0.62
N MET A 444 11.57 12.99 -0.37
CA MET A 444 12.07 13.35 0.95
C MET A 444 11.96 14.86 1.13
N THR A 445 11.21 15.28 2.14
CA THR A 445 11.01 16.70 2.47
C THR A 445 11.58 16.96 3.87
N PRO A 446 12.57 17.85 4.03
CA PRO A 446 13.07 18.21 5.35
C PRO A 446 11.93 18.71 6.25
N ARG A 447 11.86 18.24 7.49
CA ARG A 447 10.87 18.74 8.45
C ARG A 447 11.18 20.21 8.77
N ASP A 448 10.24 21.10 8.50
CA ASP A 448 10.37 22.52 8.85
C ASP A 448 10.22 22.67 10.37
N ARG A 449 11.34 22.94 11.06
CA ARG A 449 11.30 23.22 12.50
C ARG A 449 10.69 24.61 12.69
N THR A 450 9.50 24.68 13.30
CA THR A 450 8.87 25.95 13.66
C THR A 450 9.79 26.79 14.56
N ALA A 451 9.92 28.07 14.24
CA ALA A 451 10.78 29.03 14.93
C ALA A 451 10.40 29.15 16.41
N GLY A 452 11.14 28.48 17.31
CA GLY A 452 10.91 28.60 18.75
C GLY A 452 11.75 27.68 19.65
N GLU A 453 12.23 26.54 19.15
CA GLU A 453 13.06 25.63 19.96
C GLU A 453 14.56 25.91 19.74
N ARG A 454 15.28 26.11 20.85
CA ARG A 454 16.71 26.43 20.87
C ARG A 454 17.50 25.39 20.09
N ALA A 455 18.40 25.89 19.26
CA ALA A 455 19.45 25.13 18.61
C ALA A 455 20.41 24.57 19.66
N ASP A 456 20.14 23.36 20.14
CA ASP A 456 21.20 22.45 20.56
C ASP A 456 21.61 21.62 19.33
N ASP A 457 22.91 21.60 19.09
CA ASP A 457 23.58 21.20 17.86
C ASP A 457 23.41 19.71 17.48
N ASN A 458 23.56 19.42 16.16
CA ASN A 458 23.87 18.11 15.55
C ASN A 458 22.78 17.05 15.32
N VAL A 459 21.63 17.39 14.71
CA VAL A 459 20.78 16.36 14.07
C VAL A 459 20.43 16.75 12.64
N ALA A 460 21.31 16.39 11.69
CA ALA A 460 20.92 16.24 10.29
C ALA A 460 20.09 14.95 10.19
N GLY A 461 18.77 15.04 10.34
CA GLY A 461 17.96 13.82 10.30
C GLY A 461 16.53 14.00 10.77
N ASN A 462 15.70 14.64 9.96
CA ASN A 462 14.33 14.16 9.77
C ASN A 462 13.76 14.77 8.49
N ALA A 463 13.61 13.93 7.48
CA ALA A 463 12.84 14.25 6.29
C ALA A 463 11.60 13.36 6.29
N ASP A 464 10.42 13.95 6.11
CA ASP A 464 9.20 13.18 5.88
C ASP A 464 9.32 12.50 4.50
N LEU A 465 9.03 11.20 4.45
CA LEU A 465 9.14 10.36 3.25
C LEU A 465 7.74 10.11 2.69
N PHE A 466 7.50 10.54 1.45
CA PHE A 466 6.23 10.36 0.76
C PHE A 466 6.41 9.52 -0.50
N VAL A 467 5.43 8.67 -0.81
CA VAL A 467 5.40 7.96 -2.10
C VAL A 467 4.87 8.92 -3.16
N ARG A 468 5.75 9.43 -4.03
CA ARG A 468 5.34 10.30 -5.14
C ARG A 468 4.67 9.50 -6.25
N SER A 469 5.28 8.37 -6.61
CA SER A 469 4.69 7.43 -7.56
C SER A 469 5.18 6.02 -7.29
N MET A 470 4.33 5.04 -7.58
CA MET A 470 4.64 3.62 -7.49
C MET A 470 4.03 2.91 -8.69
N THR A 471 4.77 2.01 -9.30
CA THR A 471 4.29 1.21 -10.45
C THR A 471 4.69 -0.24 -10.25
N LEU A 472 3.69 -1.10 -10.13
CA LEU A 472 3.84 -2.54 -10.03
C LEU A 472 3.43 -3.16 -11.37
N GLN A 473 4.26 -4.06 -11.90
CA GLN A 473 4.09 -4.59 -13.26
C GLN A 473 4.28 -6.10 -13.32
N ASN A 474 3.59 -6.69 -14.30
CA ASN A 474 3.53 -8.10 -14.67
C ASN A 474 2.89 -8.96 -13.57
N ASP A 475 1.77 -9.61 -13.91
CA ASP A 475 1.03 -10.53 -13.03
C ASP A 475 0.69 -9.91 -11.67
N VAL A 476 0.17 -8.68 -11.69
CA VAL A 476 -0.19 -7.96 -10.47
C VAL A 476 -1.37 -8.64 -9.79
N ARG A 477 -1.20 -8.93 -8.50
CA ARG A 477 -2.27 -9.40 -7.62
C ARG A 477 -2.21 -8.66 -6.30
N VAL A 478 -3.33 -8.08 -5.90
CA VAL A 478 -3.50 -7.42 -4.60
C VAL A 478 -4.58 -8.15 -3.84
N GLU A 479 -4.28 -8.57 -2.63
CA GLU A 479 -5.19 -9.31 -1.76
C GLU A 479 -5.41 -8.55 -0.46
N ARG A 480 -6.67 -8.40 -0.07
CA ARG A 480 -7.03 -7.88 1.25
C ARG A 480 -7.61 -8.98 2.11
N LEU A 481 -7.02 -9.20 3.27
CA LEU A 481 -7.41 -10.22 4.23
C LEU A 481 -8.14 -9.59 5.40
N SER A 482 -9.26 -10.18 5.79
CA SER A 482 -9.99 -9.80 7.00
C SER A 482 -9.44 -10.54 8.22
N ARG A 483 -9.58 -9.93 9.41
CA ARG A 483 -9.19 -10.58 10.68
C ARG A 483 -9.98 -11.86 10.94
N ASP A 484 -11.23 -11.91 10.50
CA ASP A 484 -12.14 -13.03 10.78
C ASP A 484 -11.81 -14.25 9.91
N LYS A 485 -11.15 -14.04 8.76
CA LYS A 485 -10.79 -15.10 7.79
C LYS A 485 -9.38 -14.86 7.23
N PRO A 486 -8.31 -15.06 8.02
CA PRO A 486 -6.94 -14.73 7.61
C PRO A 486 -6.37 -15.66 6.52
N SER A 487 -7.09 -16.70 6.12
CA SER A 487 -6.69 -17.64 5.06
C SER A 487 -7.40 -17.41 3.72
N THR A 488 -8.47 -16.61 3.68
CA THR A 488 -9.25 -16.37 2.47
C THR A 488 -9.36 -14.87 2.22
N PRO A 489 -8.84 -14.35 1.09
CA PRO A 489 -8.93 -12.93 0.80
C PRO A 489 -10.39 -12.51 0.61
N GLU A 490 -10.76 -11.40 1.22
CA GLU A 490 -12.09 -10.78 1.11
C GLU A 490 -12.25 -10.09 -0.25
N VAL A 491 -11.17 -9.42 -0.68
CA VAL A 491 -11.09 -8.76 -1.98
C VAL A 491 -9.78 -9.14 -2.65
N VAL A 492 -9.86 -9.52 -3.92
CA VAL A 492 -8.70 -9.79 -4.79
C VAL A 492 -8.79 -8.91 -6.03
N LEU A 493 -7.75 -8.14 -6.30
CA LEU A 493 -7.56 -7.40 -7.55
C LEU A 493 -6.45 -8.08 -8.35
N THR A 494 -6.68 -8.33 -9.64
CA THR A 494 -5.67 -8.84 -10.57
C THR A 494 -5.57 -7.99 -11.83
N GLY A 495 -4.37 -7.81 -12.37
CA GLY A 495 -4.13 -7.10 -13.62
C GLY A 495 -2.68 -7.24 -14.12
N ASN A 496 -2.34 -6.53 -15.19
CA ASN A 496 -0.99 -6.54 -15.75
C ASN A 496 -0.11 -5.45 -15.12
N SER A 497 -0.70 -4.32 -14.73
CA SER A 497 0.01 -3.25 -14.04
C SER A 497 -0.90 -2.47 -13.11
N VAL A 498 -0.36 -2.01 -11.98
CA VAL A 498 -1.01 -1.05 -11.08
C VAL A 498 -0.06 0.11 -10.85
N GLN A 499 -0.51 1.31 -11.18
CA GLN A 499 0.21 2.55 -10.93
C GLN A 499 -0.51 3.35 -9.86
N MET A 500 0.24 3.94 -8.95
CA MET A 500 -0.22 4.88 -7.94
C MET A 500 0.58 6.16 -8.12
N VAL A 501 -0.10 7.30 -8.15
CA VAL A 501 0.53 8.63 -8.23
C VAL A 501 -0.07 9.49 -7.14
N ALA A 502 0.76 10.13 -6.33
CA ALA A 502 0.30 11.09 -5.35
C ALA A 502 -0.24 12.35 -6.03
N ALA A 503 -1.31 12.89 -5.47
CA ALA A 503 -1.83 14.21 -5.79
C ALA A 503 -0.87 15.31 -5.31
N GLU A 504 -1.13 16.56 -5.69
CA GLU A 504 -0.30 17.72 -5.31
C GLU A 504 -0.20 17.91 -3.79
N ASP A 505 -1.20 17.47 -3.04
CA ASP A 505 -1.24 17.57 -1.58
C ASP A 505 -0.49 16.45 -0.84
N GLN A 506 0.06 15.47 -1.56
CA GLN A 506 0.80 14.31 -1.04
C GLN A 506 0.00 13.39 -0.09
N VAL A 507 -1.31 13.59 0.05
CA VAL A 507 -2.19 12.79 0.92
C VAL A 507 -3.08 11.89 0.08
N HIS A 508 -3.52 12.38 -1.07
CA HIS A 508 -4.40 11.65 -1.96
C HIS A 508 -3.64 10.95 -3.09
N HIS A 509 -4.23 9.86 -3.59
CA HIS A 509 -3.62 9.00 -4.59
C HIS A 509 -4.58 8.66 -5.71
N LEU A 510 -4.12 8.85 -6.94
CA LEU A 510 -4.75 8.28 -8.12
C LEU A 510 -4.14 6.90 -8.39
N ILE A 511 -4.97 5.86 -8.28
CA ILE A 511 -4.58 4.48 -8.59
C ILE A 511 -5.16 4.11 -9.95
N VAL A 512 -4.32 3.61 -10.84
CA VAL A 512 -4.70 3.13 -12.18
C VAL A 512 -4.27 1.68 -12.32
N ALA A 513 -5.23 0.78 -12.45
CA ALA A 513 -5.01 -0.63 -12.76
C ALA A 513 -5.32 -0.88 -14.23
N ASN A 514 -4.40 -1.57 -14.93
CA ASN A 514 -4.57 -1.98 -16.33
C ASN A 514 -4.34 -3.48 -16.47
N GLY A 515 -5.03 -4.12 -17.41
CA GLY A 515 -4.86 -5.54 -17.71
C GLY A 515 -5.87 -6.06 -18.71
N ASP A 516 -5.62 -7.28 -19.20
CA ASP A 516 -6.48 -7.93 -20.20
C ASP A 516 -7.06 -9.24 -19.64
N PRO A 517 -8.03 -9.20 -18.69
CA PRO A 517 -8.66 -8.03 -18.08
C PRO A 517 -8.12 -7.71 -16.68
N VAL A 518 -8.36 -6.48 -16.20
CA VAL A 518 -8.42 -6.17 -14.75
C VAL A 518 -9.63 -6.90 -14.14
N ARG A 519 -9.39 -7.62 -13.04
CA ARG A 519 -10.45 -8.34 -12.31
C ARG A 519 -10.47 -7.90 -10.86
N ILE A 520 -11.65 -7.59 -10.34
CA ILE A 520 -11.91 -7.50 -8.91
C ILE A 520 -12.86 -8.62 -8.52
N LEU A 521 -12.49 -9.38 -7.49
CA LEU A 521 -13.27 -10.48 -6.96
C LEU A 521 -13.51 -10.27 -5.47
N SER A 522 -14.77 -10.39 -5.05
CA SER A 522 -15.19 -10.53 -3.66
C SER A 522 -16.18 -11.67 -3.49
N ASP A 523 -16.73 -11.85 -2.29
CA ASP A 523 -17.77 -12.84 -2.02
C ASP A 523 -19.12 -12.52 -2.68
N GLN A 524 -19.44 -11.23 -2.82
CA GLN A 524 -20.71 -10.73 -3.39
C GLN A 524 -20.60 -10.35 -4.87
N MET A 525 -19.43 -9.93 -5.35
CA MET A 525 -19.28 -9.41 -6.71
C MET A 525 -18.02 -9.86 -7.44
N GLN A 526 -18.09 -9.80 -8.77
CA GLN A 526 -16.94 -9.87 -9.66
C GLN A 526 -17.04 -8.74 -10.70
N LEU A 527 -16.00 -7.94 -10.83
CA LEU A 527 -15.88 -6.90 -11.85
C LEU A 527 -14.78 -7.27 -12.84
N LEU A 528 -15.04 -7.09 -14.12
CA LEU A 528 -14.11 -7.33 -15.22
C LEU A 528 -14.09 -6.10 -16.13
N THR A 529 -12.92 -5.49 -16.34
CA THR A 529 -12.71 -4.37 -17.26
C THR A 529 -11.26 -4.38 -17.75
N HIS A 530 -10.86 -3.50 -18.67
CA HIS A 530 -9.47 -3.40 -19.15
C HIS A 530 -8.63 -2.33 -18.41
N GLU A 531 -9.32 -1.35 -17.83
CA GLU A 531 -8.71 -0.26 -17.06
C GLU A 531 -9.64 0.07 -15.89
N LEU A 532 -9.09 0.33 -14.71
CA LEU A 532 -9.83 0.81 -13.56
C LEU A 532 -9.05 1.95 -12.90
N ARG A 533 -9.73 3.05 -12.62
CA ARG A 533 -9.16 4.20 -11.92
C ARG A 533 -9.86 4.37 -10.56
N VAL A 534 -9.08 4.67 -9.54
CA VAL A 534 -9.53 4.94 -8.18
C VAL A 534 -8.92 6.26 -7.73
N ASP A 535 -9.77 7.18 -7.32
CA ASP A 535 -9.43 8.49 -6.77
C ASP A 535 -9.98 8.53 -5.35
N ASP A 536 -9.08 8.50 -4.37
CA ASP A 536 -9.45 8.43 -2.95
C ASP A 536 -9.91 9.78 -2.39
N GLU A 537 -9.44 10.90 -2.95
CA GLU A 537 -9.91 12.27 -2.65
C GLU A 537 -11.40 12.40 -2.98
N ARG A 538 -11.76 12.02 -4.21
CA ARG A 538 -13.14 12.12 -4.71
C ARG A 538 -14.01 10.96 -4.27
N ASN A 539 -13.41 9.92 -3.69
CA ASN A 539 -14.05 8.65 -3.39
C ASN A 539 -14.74 8.07 -4.64
N LEU A 540 -14.02 8.08 -5.77
CA LEU A 540 -14.56 7.74 -7.08
C LEU A 540 -13.76 6.58 -7.69
N ILE A 541 -14.49 5.55 -8.12
CA ILE A 541 -13.96 4.45 -8.93
C ILE A 541 -14.62 4.55 -10.31
N TRP A 542 -13.86 4.50 -11.39
CA TRP A 542 -14.43 4.52 -12.72
C TRP A 542 -13.59 3.77 -13.75
N THR A 543 -14.22 3.48 -14.88
CA THR A 543 -13.61 2.91 -16.06
C THR A 543 -14.28 3.48 -17.29
N ASP A 544 -13.49 3.99 -18.23
CA ASP A 544 -13.96 4.47 -19.55
C ASP A 544 -13.88 3.34 -20.59
N ARG A 545 -13.98 2.08 -20.13
CA ARG A 545 -13.87 0.88 -20.94
C ARG A 545 -15.10 0.00 -20.76
N PRO A 546 -15.45 -0.81 -21.79
CA PRO A 546 -16.42 -1.87 -21.67
C PRO A 546 -16.05 -2.83 -20.53
N GLY A 547 -17.07 -3.34 -19.85
CA GLY A 547 -16.85 -4.31 -18.80
C GLY A 547 -18.10 -5.08 -18.41
N VAL A 548 -17.86 -6.01 -17.50
CA VAL A 548 -18.85 -6.97 -17.02
C VAL A 548 -18.82 -6.99 -15.50
N MET A 549 -19.98 -6.86 -14.88
CA MET A 549 -20.14 -7.00 -13.44
C MET A 549 -21.07 -8.17 -13.16
N LYS A 550 -20.62 -9.10 -12.31
CA LYS A 550 -21.44 -10.23 -11.84
C LYS A 550 -21.69 -10.03 -10.36
N ILE A 551 -22.96 -9.95 -9.98
CA ILE A 551 -23.39 -9.78 -8.59
C ILE A 551 -24.30 -10.93 -8.18
N LYS A 552 -24.34 -11.22 -6.88
CA LYS A 552 -25.37 -12.08 -6.30
C LYS A 552 -26.57 -11.23 -5.90
N ILE A 553 -27.75 -11.61 -6.36
CA ILE A 553 -29.03 -11.01 -5.97
C ILE A 553 -29.81 -12.02 -5.14
N ASP A 554 -30.48 -11.56 -4.09
CA ASP A 554 -31.26 -12.40 -3.17
C ASP A 554 -32.77 -12.22 -3.36
N ARG A 555 -33.20 -11.44 -4.36
CA ARG A 555 -34.60 -11.16 -4.67
C ARG A 555 -34.92 -11.36 -6.15
N ASP A 556 -36.16 -11.72 -6.45
CA ASP A 556 -36.67 -11.91 -7.81
C ASP A 556 -37.20 -10.61 -8.45
N ALA A 557 -37.73 -10.71 -9.68
CA ALA A 557 -38.28 -9.58 -10.43
C ALA A 557 -39.49 -8.89 -9.73
N GLN A 558 -40.13 -9.57 -8.78
CA GLN A 558 -41.23 -9.03 -7.95
C GLN A 558 -40.75 -8.52 -6.59
N GLY A 559 -39.43 -8.50 -6.34
CA GLY A 559 -38.84 -8.07 -5.07
C GLY A 559 -38.93 -9.11 -3.93
N ARG A 560 -39.43 -10.33 -4.23
CA ARG A 560 -39.57 -11.40 -3.24
C ARG A 560 -38.22 -12.05 -2.99
N ARG A 561 -37.95 -12.42 -1.73
CA ARG A 561 -36.71 -13.10 -1.35
C ARG A 561 -36.62 -14.49 -1.99
N LEU A 562 -35.51 -14.75 -2.68
CA LEU A 562 -35.18 -16.02 -3.29
C LEU A 562 -34.74 -17.03 -2.22
N ALA A 563 -35.04 -18.31 -2.44
CA ALA A 563 -34.58 -19.39 -1.53
C ALA A 563 -33.04 -19.51 -1.52
N GLN A 564 -32.39 -19.17 -2.63
CA GLN A 564 -30.94 -19.07 -2.75
C GLN A 564 -30.60 -17.84 -3.60
N PRO A 565 -29.53 -17.10 -3.27
CA PRO A 565 -29.06 -16.00 -4.10
C PRO A 565 -28.74 -16.47 -5.53
N GLN A 566 -29.23 -15.72 -6.52
CA GLN A 566 -28.98 -15.97 -7.94
C GLN A 566 -27.91 -15.02 -8.47
N LYS A 567 -27.26 -15.38 -9.59
CA LYS A 567 -26.28 -14.51 -10.25
C LYS A 567 -26.98 -13.58 -11.23
N MET A 568 -26.63 -12.30 -11.19
CA MET A 568 -27.00 -11.30 -12.18
C MET A 568 -25.73 -10.77 -12.84
N THR A 569 -25.74 -10.67 -14.17
CA THR A 569 -24.64 -10.09 -14.96
C THR A 569 -25.10 -8.76 -15.53
N VAL A 570 -24.27 -7.73 -15.39
CA VAL A 570 -24.47 -6.40 -15.96
C VAL A 570 -23.31 -6.14 -16.92
N ASP A 571 -23.61 -6.07 -18.20
CA ASP A 571 -22.68 -5.74 -19.27
C ASP A 571 -22.90 -4.27 -19.68
N TRP A 572 -21.83 -3.49 -19.81
CA TRP A 572 -21.85 -2.13 -20.37
C TRP A 572 -20.75 -1.96 -21.41
N ASN A 573 -20.91 -1.02 -22.34
CA ASN A 573 -19.98 -0.86 -23.46
C ASN A 573 -19.27 0.51 -23.55
N ASP A 574 -19.55 1.45 -22.65
CA ASP A 574 -18.92 2.76 -22.65
C ASP A 574 -18.21 3.02 -21.31
N ARG A 575 -18.95 3.41 -20.27
CA ARG A 575 -18.36 3.87 -19.00
C ARG A 575 -19.10 3.32 -17.78
N MET A 576 -18.36 3.10 -16.70
CA MET A 576 -18.92 2.89 -15.36
C MET A 576 -18.23 3.83 -14.36
N GLU A 577 -19.00 4.39 -13.45
CA GLU A 577 -18.51 5.20 -12.32
C GLU A 577 -19.23 4.83 -11.01
N PHE A 578 -18.52 4.93 -9.89
CA PHE A 578 -19.03 4.65 -8.55
C PHE A 578 -18.41 5.59 -7.52
N ASP A 579 -19.22 6.42 -6.87
CA ASP A 579 -18.80 7.45 -5.91
C ASP A 579 -18.85 7.00 -4.42
N GLY A 580 -19.01 5.69 -4.22
CA GLY A 580 -19.25 5.06 -2.92
C GLY A 580 -20.72 4.91 -2.55
N GLN A 581 -21.65 5.64 -3.18
CA GLN A 581 -23.09 5.54 -2.93
C GLN A 581 -23.89 5.23 -4.20
N THR A 582 -23.51 5.78 -5.34
CA THR A 582 -24.22 5.65 -6.61
C THR A 582 -23.31 5.02 -7.64
N ALA A 583 -23.70 3.86 -8.18
CA ALA A 583 -23.06 3.24 -9.33
C ALA A 583 -23.82 3.61 -10.59
N ARG A 584 -23.13 4.22 -11.56
CA ARG A 584 -23.70 4.61 -12.85
C ARG A 584 -22.99 3.87 -13.96
N PHE A 585 -23.78 3.27 -14.84
CA PHE A 585 -23.35 2.56 -16.03
C PHE A 585 -23.89 3.32 -17.24
N LEU A 586 -23.06 3.50 -18.26
CA LEU A 586 -23.39 4.19 -19.49
C LEU A 586 -23.04 3.31 -20.69
N GLY A 587 -23.86 3.45 -21.74
CA GLY A 587 -23.68 2.79 -23.02
C GLY A 587 -24.22 1.35 -23.04
N ARG A 588 -25.16 1.10 -23.97
CA ARG A 588 -25.82 -0.20 -24.27
C ARG A 588 -25.69 -1.23 -23.15
N ILE A 589 -26.46 -1.00 -22.11
CA ILE A 589 -26.41 -1.78 -20.89
C ILE A 589 -27.32 -2.97 -21.04
N GLU A 590 -26.81 -4.14 -20.69
CA GLU A 590 -27.60 -5.36 -20.62
C GLU A 590 -27.43 -6.02 -19.26
N ALA A 591 -28.51 -6.09 -18.50
CA ALA A 591 -28.53 -6.71 -17.19
C ALA A 591 -29.38 -7.99 -17.25
N VAL A 592 -28.78 -9.15 -16.97
CA VAL A 592 -29.40 -10.47 -17.13
C VAL A 592 -29.34 -11.25 -15.82
N SER A 593 -30.49 -11.75 -15.40
CA SER A 593 -30.66 -12.77 -14.37
C SER A 593 -31.49 -13.94 -14.94
N PRO A 594 -31.67 -15.07 -14.23
CA PRO A 594 -32.48 -16.20 -14.71
C PRO A 594 -33.94 -15.83 -15.05
N ASP A 595 -34.45 -14.78 -14.42
CA ASP A 595 -35.87 -14.41 -14.42
C ASP A 595 -36.12 -13.01 -15.01
N GLN A 596 -35.05 -12.27 -15.35
CA GLN A 596 -35.16 -10.90 -15.80
C GLN A 596 -34.04 -10.52 -16.78
N ARG A 597 -34.39 -9.74 -17.81
CA ARG A 597 -33.45 -9.08 -18.71
C ARG A 597 -33.83 -7.62 -18.84
N LEU A 598 -32.91 -6.71 -18.54
CA LEU A 598 -33.07 -5.27 -18.68
C LEU A 598 -32.09 -4.77 -19.74
N ARG A 599 -32.58 -3.90 -20.63
CA ARG A 599 -31.77 -3.12 -21.57
C ARG A 599 -32.05 -1.63 -21.37
N ALA A 600 -31.00 -0.81 -21.40
CA ALA A 600 -31.07 0.64 -21.28
C ALA A 600 -29.79 1.29 -21.83
N ASP A 601 -29.78 2.60 -22.07
CA ASP A 601 -28.56 3.35 -22.40
C ASP A 601 -27.85 3.89 -21.15
N GLU A 602 -28.58 4.15 -20.06
CA GLU A 602 -28.06 4.53 -18.75
C GLU A 602 -28.75 3.74 -17.63
N LEU A 603 -27.97 3.27 -16.66
CA LEU A 603 -28.45 2.61 -15.44
C LEU A 603 -27.73 3.22 -14.23
N SER A 604 -28.49 3.73 -13.28
CA SER A 604 -28.00 4.26 -12.01
C SER A 604 -28.58 3.45 -10.85
N VAL A 605 -27.72 3.00 -9.95
CA VAL A 605 -28.07 2.23 -8.76
C VAL A 605 -27.52 2.95 -7.54
N LYS A 606 -28.41 3.34 -6.63
CA LYS A 606 -28.07 4.05 -5.39
C LYS A 606 -28.15 3.10 -4.20
N LEU A 607 -27.15 3.13 -3.35
CA LEU A 607 -27.04 2.35 -2.12
C LEU A 607 -27.62 3.12 -0.92
N SER A 608 -28.10 2.37 0.07
CA SER A 608 -28.64 2.91 1.32
C SER A 608 -27.58 3.58 2.20
N LYS A 609 -26.29 3.22 2.02
CA LYS A 609 -25.15 3.80 2.74
C LYS A 609 -23.97 4.02 1.80
N ARG A 610 -23.18 5.07 2.07
CA ARG A 610 -21.96 5.39 1.33
C ARG A 610 -20.77 4.57 1.84
N VAL A 611 -19.99 4.02 0.92
CA VAL A 611 -18.72 3.32 1.15
C VAL A 611 -17.56 4.30 0.93
N GLY A 612 -16.60 4.36 1.87
CA GLY A 612 -15.40 5.18 1.77
C GLY A 612 -14.16 4.38 1.34
N PHE A 613 -13.35 4.92 0.44
CA PHE A 613 -12.15 4.29 -0.13
C PHE A 613 -10.84 4.77 0.52
N GLY A 614 -10.80 5.99 1.07
CA GLY A 614 -9.57 6.62 1.61
C GLY A 614 -9.23 6.33 3.07
N GLN A 615 -10.12 5.68 3.83
CA GLN A 615 -9.81 5.21 5.19
C GLN A 615 -10.36 3.79 5.33
N PRO A 616 -9.62 2.85 5.97
CA PRO A 616 -10.17 1.57 6.39
C PRO A 616 -11.22 1.86 7.46
N SER A 617 -12.40 2.22 7.00
CA SER A 617 -13.47 2.76 7.81
C SER A 617 -13.79 1.72 8.88
N GLN A 618 -13.92 2.19 10.12
CA GLN A 618 -14.61 1.48 11.19
C GLN A 618 -16.09 1.32 10.82
N VAL A 619 -16.40 0.71 9.68
CA VAL A 619 -17.73 0.18 9.45
C VAL A 619 -17.75 -1.10 10.27
N SER A 620 -18.29 -0.98 11.48
CA SER A 620 -18.79 -2.12 12.22
C SER A 620 -19.58 -2.98 11.23
N SER A 621 -19.03 -4.16 10.95
CA SER A 621 -19.67 -5.26 10.26
C SER A 621 -21.00 -5.54 10.96
N THR A 622 -22.10 -5.00 10.45
CA THR A 622 -23.50 -5.37 10.78
C THR A 622 -24.57 -4.56 10.06
N ALA A 623 -24.25 -3.44 9.40
CA ALA A 623 -25.24 -2.76 8.58
C ALA A 623 -25.28 -3.37 7.16
N GLU A 624 -26.37 -4.05 6.83
CA GLU A 624 -26.65 -4.56 5.47
C GLU A 624 -26.70 -3.37 4.49
N ILE A 625 -25.76 -3.33 3.53
CA ILE A 625 -25.79 -2.35 2.44
C ILE A 625 -26.83 -2.85 1.43
N GLU A 626 -27.89 -2.08 1.24
CA GLU A 626 -29.01 -2.43 0.36
C GLU A 626 -29.13 -1.43 -0.80
N ILE A 627 -29.84 -1.82 -1.86
CA ILE A 627 -30.20 -0.91 -2.96
C ILE A 627 -31.36 -0.03 -2.50
N ASP A 628 -31.18 1.29 -2.49
CA ASP A 628 -32.19 2.29 -2.15
C ASP A 628 -33.04 2.69 -3.37
N GLU A 629 -32.38 2.98 -4.49
CA GLU A 629 -33.01 3.46 -5.73
C GLU A 629 -32.35 2.85 -6.97
N LEU A 630 -33.17 2.53 -7.98
CA LEU A 630 -32.74 2.13 -9.31
C LEU A 630 -33.40 3.06 -10.33
N GLN A 631 -32.60 3.62 -11.22
CA GLN A 631 -33.07 4.45 -12.33
C GLN A 631 -32.45 3.95 -13.64
N ALA A 632 -33.27 3.71 -14.65
CA ALA A 632 -32.82 3.36 -15.99
C ALA A 632 -33.43 4.31 -17.03
N SER A 633 -32.67 4.67 -18.06
CA SER A 633 -33.14 5.54 -19.14
C SER A 633 -32.50 5.21 -20.49
N GLY A 634 -33.08 5.75 -21.57
CA GLY A 634 -32.62 5.49 -22.94
C GLY A 634 -33.18 4.17 -23.46
N SER A 635 -34.43 4.21 -23.92
CA SER A 635 -35.14 3.07 -24.50
C SER A 635 -35.13 1.81 -23.61
N VAL A 636 -35.60 1.98 -22.37
CA VAL A 636 -35.66 0.91 -21.38
C VAL A 636 -36.58 -0.21 -21.86
N SER A 637 -36.05 -1.42 -21.91
CA SER A 637 -36.80 -2.65 -22.18
C SER A 637 -36.53 -3.67 -21.09
N ILE A 638 -37.54 -3.99 -20.29
CA ILE A 638 -37.46 -5.01 -19.24
C ILE A 638 -38.33 -6.21 -19.65
N HIS A 639 -37.72 -7.37 -19.74
CA HIS A 639 -38.39 -8.64 -19.93
C HIS A 639 -38.26 -9.46 -18.64
N ALA A 640 -39.37 -9.80 -18.00
CA ALA A 640 -39.42 -10.53 -16.74
C ALA A 640 -40.26 -11.80 -16.86
N VAL A 641 -39.81 -12.87 -16.23
CA VAL A 641 -40.47 -14.17 -16.19
C VAL A 641 -40.72 -14.54 -14.74
N THR A 642 -42.00 -14.70 -14.38
CA THR A 642 -42.42 -15.17 -13.06
C THR A 642 -42.68 -16.67 -13.14
N ARG A 643 -42.22 -17.43 -12.15
CA ARG A 643 -42.48 -18.88 -12.05
C ARG A 643 -43.35 -19.24 -10.85
N ILE A 644 -44.05 -20.35 -10.96
CA ILE A 644 -44.87 -20.91 -9.88
C ILE A 644 -43.95 -21.42 -8.77
N ARG A 645 -44.25 -21.04 -7.52
CA ARG A 645 -43.41 -21.32 -6.35
C ARG A 645 -43.17 -22.83 -6.19
N GLY A 646 -41.91 -23.22 -6.07
CA GLY A 646 -41.50 -24.62 -5.90
C GLY A 646 -41.45 -25.43 -7.20
N THR A 647 -41.71 -24.80 -8.35
CA THR A 647 -41.64 -25.45 -9.68
C THR A 647 -40.82 -24.61 -10.65
N GLN A 648 -40.48 -25.17 -11.82
CA GLN A 648 -39.87 -24.42 -12.92
C GLN A 648 -40.90 -23.88 -13.93
N GLU A 649 -42.19 -24.09 -13.67
CA GLU A 649 -43.25 -23.67 -14.59
C GLU A 649 -43.43 -22.15 -14.59
N VAL A 650 -43.61 -21.58 -15.77
CA VAL A 650 -43.88 -20.16 -15.97
C VAL A 650 -45.32 -19.85 -15.55
N ASP A 651 -45.48 -18.80 -14.76
CA ASP A 651 -46.75 -18.25 -14.27
C ASP A 651 -47.14 -16.97 -15.02
N ALA A 652 -46.13 -16.13 -15.32
CA ALA A 652 -46.30 -14.88 -16.05
C ALA A 652 -45.05 -14.49 -16.85
N MET A 653 -45.25 -13.85 -18.00
CA MET A 653 -44.20 -13.14 -18.75
C MET A 653 -44.62 -11.68 -18.92
N THR A 654 -43.72 -10.77 -18.59
CA THR A 654 -43.96 -9.32 -18.68
C THR A 654 -42.89 -8.68 -19.55
N LEU A 655 -43.31 -7.88 -20.53
CA LEU A 655 -42.46 -6.98 -21.30
C LEU A 655 -42.84 -5.54 -20.98
N PHE A 656 -41.86 -4.72 -20.63
CA PHE A 656 -42.06 -3.35 -20.19
C PHE A 656 -41.11 -2.43 -20.98
N ASN A 657 -41.68 -1.66 -21.89
CA ASN A 657 -40.93 -0.77 -22.79
C ASN A 657 -41.29 0.69 -22.50
N VAL A 658 -40.33 1.45 -21.99
CA VAL A 658 -40.52 2.86 -21.58
C VAL A 658 -39.25 3.69 -21.87
N PRO A 659 -39.35 5.03 -21.99
CA PRO A 659 -38.18 5.87 -22.15
C PRO A 659 -37.28 5.89 -20.90
N ASP A 660 -37.89 5.98 -19.71
CA ASP A 660 -37.22 5.93 -18.41
C ASP A 660 -38.09 5.29 -17.33
N VAL A 661 -37.44 4.72 -16.33
CA VAL A 661 -38.07 4.13 -15.15
C VAL A 661 -37.23 4.42 -13.90
N ARG A 662 -37.92 4.73 -12.80
CA ARG A 662 -37.36 4.89 -11.46
C ARG A 662 -38.10 3.98 -10.48
N ILE A 663 -37.34 3.27 -9.65
CA ILE A 663 -37.83 2.36 -8.61
C ILE A 663 -37.13 2.71 -7.31
N LYS A 664 -37.89 3.09 -6.28
CA LYS A 664 -37.37 3.22 -4.91
C LYS A 664 -37.71 1.97 -4.12
N ARG A 665 -36.69 1.25 -3.67
CA ARG A 665 -36.86 -0.03 -2.96
C ARG A 665 -37.39 0.14 -1.55
N GLY A 666 -36.97 1.19 -0.84
CA GLY A 666 -37.41 1.42 0.55
C GLY A 666 -38.91 1.72 0.70
N THR A 667 -39.56 2.26 -0.34
CA THR A 667 -40.99 2.63 -0.33
C THR A 667 -41.85 1.82 -1.31
N GLY A 668 -41.23 1.04 -2.19
CA GLY A 668 -41.87 0.36 -3.31
C GLY A 668 -42.32 1.27 -4.46
N GLU A 669 -42.03 2.58 -4.42
CA GLU A 669 -42.47 3.55 -5.43
C GLU A 669 -41.91 3.21 -6.82
N LEU A 670 -42.80 3.13 -7.81
CA LEU A 670 -42.49 2.94 -9.23
C LEU A 670 -42.97 4.16 -10.02
N GLN A 671 -42.09 4.72 -10.84
CA GLN A 671 -42.44 5.77 -11.79
C GLN A 671 -41.80 5.47 -13.14
N ALA A 672 -42.56 5.62 -14.23
CA ALA A 672 -42.02 5.55 -15.58
C ALA A 672 -42.65 6.62 -16.47
N SER A 673 -41.89 7.17 -17.40
CA SER A 673 -42.40 8.13 -18.38
C SER A 673 -43.05 7.43 -19.59
N GLY A 674 -43.89 8.17 -20.31
CA GLY A 674 -44.48 7.75 -21.58
C GLY A 674 -43.90 8.51 -22.78
N PRO A 675 -44.26 8.12 -24.01
CA PRO A 675 -45.15 7.01 -24.33
C PRO A 675 -44.52 5.65 -24.02
N GLY A 676 -45.31 4.70 -23.54
CA GLY A 676 -44.81 3.39 -23.13
C GLY A 676 -45.80 2.26 -23.41
N ARG A 677 -45.27 1.05 -23.40
CA ARG A 677 -46.01 -0.20 -23.65
C ARG A 677 -45.69 -1.23 -22.58
N VAL A 678 -46.72 -1.82 -22.01
CA VAL A 678 -46.62 -2.94 -21.08
C VAL A 678 -47.38 -4.12 -21.64
N VAL A 679 -46.73 -5.27 -21.78
CA VAL A 679 -47.35 -6.53 -22.19
C VAL A 679 -47.20 -7.52 -21.05
N ALA A 680 -48.27 -8.21 -20.69
CA ALA A 680 -48.26 -9.29 -19.74
C ALA A 680 -49.04 -10.49 -20.31
N VAL A 681 -48.41 -11.66 -20.28
CA VAL A 681 -49.08 -12.95 -20.50
C VAL A 681 -49.07 -13.69 -19.19
N ARG A 682 -50.23 -14.17 -18.72
CA ARG A 682 -50.36 -14.84 -17.41
C ARG A 682 -51.24 -16.07 -17.48
N ARG A 683 -50.98 -17.04 -16.60
CA ARG A 683 -51.83 -18.21 -16.41
C ARG A 683 -53.01 -17.91 -15.48
N GLY A 684 -54.21 -18.38 -15.83
CA GLY A 684 -55.35 -18.42 -14.90
C GLY A 684 -56.08 -17.10 -14.65
N PHE A 685 -55.88 -16.08 -15.50
CA PHE A 685 -56.70 -14.86 -15.45
C PHE A 685 -57.94 -15.01 -16.37
N ASN A 686 -59.08 -15.35 -15.77
CA ASN A 686 -60.32 -15.70 -16.47
C ASN A 686 -61.38 -14.59 -16.41
N GLY A 687 -61.00 -13.33 -16.67
CA GLY A 687 -61.98 -12.25 -16.81
C GLY A 687 -62.57 -12.26 -18.21
N GLU A 688 -63.63 -13.03 -18.48
CA GLU A 688 -64.35 -12.91 -19.76
C GLU A 688 -65.10 -11.57 -19.81
N LEU A 689 -64.62 -10.61 -20.60
CA LEU A 689 -65.32 -9.34 -20.90
C LEU A 689 -66.36 -9.51 -22.02
N SER A 690 -67.03 -10.67 -22.10
CA SER A 690 -68.08 -10.93 -23.09
C SER A 690 -69.45 -10.67 -22.49
N PHE A 691 -70.24 -9.77 -23.09
CA PHE A 691 -71.56 -9.36 -22.60
C PHE A 691 -72.73 -10.08 -23.33
N VAL A 692 -72.43 -11.08 -24.16
CA VAL A 692 -73.41 -11.77 -25.02
C VAL A 692 -73.36 -13.29 -24.78
N ARG A 693 -74.53 -13.90 -24.51
CA ARG A 693 -74.70 -15.36 -24.51
C ARG A 693 -74.54 -15.91 -25.93
N SER A 694 -73.67 -16.90 -26.10
CA SER A 694 -73.72 -17.78 -27.27
C SER A 694 -74.81 -18.82 -27.08
N ASP A 695 -75.88 -18.75 -27.88
CA ASP A 695 -76.80 -19.88 -28.01
C ASP A 695 -76.09 -21.04 -28.73
N GLN A 696 -76.20 -22.22 -28.11
CA GLN A 696 -75.57 -23.50 -28.46
C GLN A 696 -74.08 -23.65 -28.16
N GLY A 697 -73.83 -24.08 -26.91
CA GLY A 697 -72.56 -24.59 -26.43
C GLY A 697 -72.54 -24.47 -24.92
N GLN A 698 -72.54 -25.59 -24.21
CA GLN A 698 -72.33 -25.64 -22.77
C GLN A 698 -71.07 -24.80 -22.46
N PRO A 699 -71.12 -23.84 -21.51
CA PRO A 699 -69.94 -23.05 -21.17
C PRO A 699 -68.87 -24.05 -20.76
N THR A 700 -67.83 -24.17 -21.58
CA THR A 700 -66.71 -25.02 -21.22
C THR A 700 -66.05 -24.26 -20.10
N ALA A 701 -66.17 -24.76 -18.87
CA ALA A 701 -65.46 -24.19 -17.74
C ALA A 701 -64.01 -23.98 -18.18
N PRO A 702 -63.43 -22.78 -17.95
CA PRO A 702 -62.08 -22.48 -18.42
C PRO A 702 -61.16 -23.59 -17.94
N SER A 703 -60.49 -24.25 -18.88
CA SER A 703 -59.54 -25.32 -18.58
C SER A 703 -58.48 -24.75 -17.65
N ASP A 704 -58.23 -25.42 -16.53
CA ASP A 704 -57.17 -25.07 -15.60
C ASP A 704 -55.85 -24.90 -16.38
N GLY A 705 -55.28 -23.69 -16.38
CA GLY A 705 -54.06 -23.36 -17.14
C GLY A 705 -54.21 -22.52 -18.42
N GLN A 706 -55.39 -22.00 -18.78
CA GLN A 706 -55.55 -21.07 -19.92
C GLN A 706 -54.66 -19.81 -19.74
N LEU A 707 -53.99 -19.38 -20.81
CA LEU A 707 -53.15 -18.18 -20.84
C LEU A 707 -53.94 -16.96 -21.32
N THR A 708 -53.64 -15.82 -20.73
CA THR A 708 -54.30 -14.56 -21.04
C THR A 708 -53.30 -13.48 -21.35
N TYR A 709 -53.54 -12.76 -22.44
CA TYR A 709 -52.74 -11.66 -22.94
C TYR A 709 -53.36 -10.32 -22.55
N LEU A 710 -52.52 -9.42 -22.05
CA LEU A 710 -52.85 -8.03 -21.75
C LEU A 710 -51.74 -7.16 -22.34
N GLN A 711 -52.09 -6.20 -23.19
CA GLN A 711 -51.20 -5.11 -23.56
C GLN A 711 -51.84 -3.78 -23.16
N VAL A 712 -51.05 -2.90 -22.54
CA VAL A 712 -51.42 -1.54 -22.15
C VAL A 712 -50.45 -0.58 -22.82
N ASP A 713 -50.97 0.26 -23.71
CA ASP A 713 -50.28 1.39 -24.32
C ASP A 713 -50.77 2.69 -23.66
N TYR A 714 -49.86 3.61 -23.35
CA TYR A 714 -50.19 4.85 -22.67
C TYR A 714 -49.28 6.00 -23.11
N GLN A 715 -49.77 7.25 -22.98
CA GLN A 715 -49.04 8.40 -23.51
C GLN A 715 -48.17 9.13 -22.48
N ARG A 716 -48.61 9.29 -21.22
CA ARG A 716 -47.96 10.24 -20.30
C ARG A 716 -47.00 9.60 -19.29
N GLN A 717 -47.49 8.74 -18.42
CA GLN A 717 -46.69 8.18 -17.33
C GLN A 717 -47.36 6.95 -16.72
N ILE A 718 -46.53 6.15 -16.04
CA ILE A 718 -46.94 5.16 -15.05
C ILE A 718 -46.55 5.66 -13.66
N ARG A 719 -47.45 5.48 -12.69
CA ARG A 719 -47.15 5.59 -11.26
C ARG A 719 -47.65 4.35 -10.56
N GLY A 720 -46.85 3.80 -9.66
CA GLY A 720 -47.23 2.61 -8.95
C GLY A 720 -46.50 2.45 -7.64
N ASN A 721 -46.90 1.41 -6.92
CA ASN A 721 -46.20 0.92 -5.76
C ASN A 721 -46.10 -0.60 -5.86
N LEU A 722 -44.88 -1.11 -5.98
CA LEU A 722 -44.57 -2.53 -6.15
C LEU A 722 -44.92 -3.35 -4.91
N ASP A 723 -44.77 -2.78 -3.72
CA ASP A 723 -45.10 -3.47 -2.46
C ASP A 723 -46.61 -3.63 -2.28
N ARG A 724 -47.37 -2.62 -2.70
CA ARG A 724 -48.85 -2.65 -2.73
C ARG A 724 -49.42 -3.30 -3.99
N GLN A 725 -48.57 -3.60 -4.98
CA GLN A 725 -48.95 -4.15 -6.28
C GLN A 725 -50.04 -3.34 -7.00
N VAL A 726 -49.95 -2.01 -6.93
CA VAL A 726 -50.87 -1.09 -7.62
C VAL A 726 -50.11 -0.30 -8.67
N VAL A 727 -50.69 -0.18 -9.87
CA VAL A 727 -50.13 0.58 -11.00
C VAL A 727 -51.24 1.42 -11.65
N GLU A 728 -50.94 2.68 -11.91
CA GLU A 728 -51.79 3.63 -12.63
C GLU A 728 -51.10 4.08 -13.92
N PHE A 729 -51.83 3.98 -15.02
CA PHE A 729 -51.47 4.48 -16.34
C PHE A 729 -52.26 5.76 -16.62
N SER A 730 -51.60 6.77 -17.17
CA SER A 730 -52.19 8.09 -17.39
C SER A 730 -52.13 8.52 -18.85
N ASN A 731 -53.23 9.13 -19.30
CA ASN A 731 -53.49 9.81 -20.56
C ASN A 731 -53.43 8.90 -21.80
N ARG A 732 -54.53 8.87 -22.57
CA ARG A 732 -54.69 8.02 -23.78
C ARG A 732 -54.22 6.59 -23.53
N VAL A 733 -54.86 5.93 -22.58
CA VAL A 733 -54.58 4.54 -22.25
C VAL A 733 -55.42 3.64 -23.14
N GLU A 734 -54.77 2.74 -23.85
CA GLU A 734 -55.39 1.72 -24.68
C GLU A 734 -54.97 0.34 -24.19
N VAL A 735 -55.94 -0.55 -24.07
CA VAL A 735 -55.76 -1.88 -23.46
C VAL A 735 -56.37 -2.92 -24.38
N ILE A 736 -55.55 -3.83 -24.91
CA ILE A 736 -56.05 -5.01 -25.63
C ILE A 736 -55.91 -6.24 -24.74
N TYR A 737 -56.99 -7.02 -24.66
CA TYR A 737 -57.12 -8.14 -23.75
C TYR A 737 -57.76 -9.34 -24.45
N GLY A 738 -57.27 -10.55 -24.18
CA GLY A 738 -57.91 -11.78 -24.64
C GLY A 738 -57.10 -13.05 -24.34
N PRO A 739 -57.71 -14.23 -24.49
CA PRO A 739 -57.03 -15.51 -24.30
C PRO A 739 -56.03 -15.81 -25.43
N VAL A 740 -54.93 -16.48 -25.08
CA VAL A 740 -53.90 -16.92 -26.03
C VAL A 740 -53.52 -18.40 -25.80
N GLN A 741 -53.01 -19.06 -26.82
CA GLN A 741 -52.63 -20.47 -26.79
C GLN A 741 -51.17 -20.69 -26.38
N SER A 742 -50.33 -19.66 -26.48
CA SER A 742 -48.90 -19.75 -26.13
C SER A 742 -48.38 -18.45 -25.53
N TRP A 743 -47.28 -18.53 -24.79
CA TRP A 743 -46.62 -17.38 -24.17
C TRP A 743 -46.14 -16.30 -25.14
N ASN A 744 -45.90 -16.66 -26.40
CA ASN A 744 -45.39 -15.77 -27.44
C ASN A 744 -46.49 -15.27 -28.40
N GLU A 745 -47.73 -15.72 -28.23
CA GLU A 745 -48.84 -15.23 -29.05
C GLU A 745 -49.22 -13.80 -28.63
N THR A 746 -49.41 -12.93 -29.62
CA THR A 746 -49.78 -11.52 -29.43
C THR A 746 -51.11 -11.22 -30.09
N ILE A 747 -51.95 -10.39 -29.45
CA ILE A 747 -53.18 -9.87 -30.05
C ILE A 747 -52.87 -8.52 -30.70
N ARG A 748 -53.21 -8.39 -31.99
CA ARG A 748 -53.01 -7.15 -32.74
C ARG A 748 -54.18 -6.20 -32.54
N GLN A 749 -53.90 -5.01 -32.02
CA GLN A 749 -54.91 -3.97 -31.77
C GLN A 749 -55.52 -3.40 -33.07
N ASP A 750 -54.76 -3.41 -34.17
CA ASP A 750 -55.18 -2.91 -35.48
C ASP A 750 -55.91 -3.95 -36.35
N ALA A 751 -56.04 -5.19 -35.86
CA ALA A 751 -56.73 -6.26 -36.55
C ALA A 751 -58.19 -6.40 -36.07
N PRO A 752 -59.09 -7.00 -36.87
CA PRO A 752 -60.43 -7.32 -36.42
C PRO A 752 -60.42 -8.20 -35.15
N LEU A 753 -61.09 -7.74 -34.09
CA LEU A 753 -61.17 -8.45 -32.80
C LEU A 753 -61.76 -9.86 -32.94
N ARG A 754 -61.18 -10.84 -32.25
CA ARG A 754 -61.77 -12.18 -32.10
C ARG A 754 -62.99 -12.12 -31.18
N LYS A 755 -63.76 -13.22 -31.09
CA LYS A 755 -64.96 -13.26 -30.24
C LYS A 755 -64.68 -13.01 -28.75
N THR A 756 -63.46 -13.33 -28.30
CA THR A 756 -63.02 -13.29 -26.90
C THR A 756 -62.11 -12.10 -26.59
N ASP A 757 -61.82 -11.26 -27.58
CA ASP A 757 -60.93 -10.13 -27.42
C ASP A 757 -61.74 -8.89 -27.03
N ALA A 758 -61.16 -8.05 -26.19
CA ALA A 758 -61.72 -6.76 -25.80
C ALA A 758 -60.65 -5.67 -25.89
N LEU A 759 -61.02 -4.54 -26.47
CA LEU A 759 -60.23 -3.32 -26.53
C LEU A 759 -60.86 -2.28 -25.60
N LEU A 760 -60.11 -1.79 -24.63
CA LEU A 760 -60.54 -0.76 -23.70
C LEU A 760 -59.70 0.50 -23.93
N SER A 761 -60.36 1.64 -24.08
CA SER A 761 -59.71 2.97 -24.16
C SER A 761 -60.21 3.85 -23.03
N CYS A 762 -59.32 4.59 -22.37
CA CYS A 762 -59.66 5.56 -21.31
C CYS A 762 -58.56 6.60 -21.08
N ASP A 763 -58.84 7.61 -20.25
CA ASP A 763 -57.84 8.60 -19.84
C ASP A 763 -56.94 8.11 -18.70
N ARG A 764 -57.44 7.23 -17.84
CA ARG A 764 -56.70 6.67 -16.72
C ARG A 764 -57.10 5.23 -16.47
N LEU A 765 -56.11 4.37 -16.26
CA LEU A 765 -56.31 2.97 -15.88
C LEU A 765 -55.54 2.69 -14.59
N THR A 766 -56.21 2.17 -13.59
CA THR A 766 -55.59 1.65 -12.36
C THR A 766 -55.78 0.14 -12.30
N LEU A 767 -54.68 -0.58 -12.11
CA LEU A 767 -54.66 -2.02 -11.87
C LEU A 767 -54.11 -2.27 -10.46
N ALA A 768 -54.79 -3.11 -9.70
CA ALA A 768 -54.36 -3.52 -8.36
C ALA A 768 -54.39 -5.05 -8.24
N GLU A 769 -53.35 -5.63 -7.64
CA GLU A 769 -53.31 -7.05 -7.29
C GLU A 769 -53.44 -7.20 -5.76
N GLY A 770 -54.47 -7.94 -5.31
CA GLY A 770 -54.79 -8.14 -3.89
C GLY A 770 -54.77 -9.62 -3.48
N MET A 771 -54.66 -9.90 -2.17
CA MET A 771 -54.83 -11.25 -1.63
C MET A 771 -56.26 -11.48 -1.17
N ARG A 772 -56.85 -12.61 -1.55
CA ARG A 772 -58.11 -13.09 -0.99
C ARG A 772 -57.82 -13.95 0.25
N THR A 773 -58.22 -13.45 1.42
CA THR A 773 -57.85 -13.98 2.75
C THR A 773 -58.33 -15.40 3.06
N THR A 774 -59.29 -15.96 2.32
CA THR A 774 -59.85 -17.29 2.56
C THR A 774 -59.25 -18.43 1.73
N GLU A 775 -58.60 -18.13 0.59
CA GLU A 775 -58.11 -19.16 -0.36
C GLU A 775 -56.66 -18.95 -0.83
N ASN A 776 -55.97 -17.92 -0.31
CA ASN A 776 -54.60 -17.56 -0.73
C ASN A 776 -54.47 -17.38 -2.27
N LYS A 777 -55.57 -17.02 -2.93
CA LYS A 777 -55.67 -16.79 -4.37
C LYS A 777 -55.58 -15.29 -4.63
N ARG A 778 -54.73 -14.90 -5.58
CA ARG A 778 -54.55 -13.49 -5.96
C ARG A 778 -55.73 -13.01 -6.78
N THR A 779 -56.24 -11.82 -6.48
CA THR A 779 -57.32 -11.16 -7.22
C THR A 779 -56.79 -9.92 -7.90
N ILE A 780 -57.29 -9.62 -9.08
CA ILE A 780 -56.98 -8.41 -9.83
C ILE A 780 -58.22 -7.52 -9.85
N ASP A 781 -58.01 -6.27 -9.50
CA ASP A 781 -59.02 -5.23 -9.59
C ASP A 781 -58.58 -4.21 -10.64
N LEU A 782 -59.53 -3.80 -11.47
CA LEU A 782 -59.32 -2.85 -12.56
C LEU A 782 -60.26 -1.66 -12.38
N LEU A 783 -59.75 -0.46 -12.64
CA LEU A 783 -60.52 0.77 -12.68
C LEU A 783 -60.06 1.63 -13.87
N ALA A 784 -60.92 1.79 -14.87
CA ALA A 784 -60.74 2.74 -15.96
C ALA A 784 -61.63 3.97 -15.75
N GLN A 785 -61.10 5.15 -16.03
CA GLN A 785 -61.76 6.44 -15.78
C GLN A 785 -61.46 7.44 -16.90
N GLY A 786 -62.46 8.26 -17.21
CA GLY A 786 -62.42 9.30 -18.22
C GLY A 786 -62.52 8.72 -19.63
N ASN A 787 -63.54 9.13 -20.38
CA ASN A 787 -63.76 8.75 -21.78
C ASN A 787 -63.63 7.23 -22.01
N THR A 788 -64.26 6.43 -21.16
CA THR A 788 -64.08 4.98 -21.15
C THR A 788 -64.91 4.33 -22.26
N VAL A 789 -64.23 3.63 -23.17
CA VAL A 789 -64.84 2.88 -24.28
C VAL A 789 -64.34 1.45 -24.24
N VAL A 790 -65.26 0.48 -24.31
CA VAL A 790 -64.94 -0.94 -24.43
C VAL A 790 -65.51 -1.44 -25.75
N GLU A 791 -64.64 -1.92 -26.64
CA GLU A 791 -64.99 -2.53 -27.92
C GLU A 791 -64.72 -4.03 -27.87
N ALA A 792 -65.72 -4.81 -28.30
CA ALA A 792 -65.58 -6.22 -28.57
C ALA A 792 -66.28 -6.56 -29.88
N LYS A 793 -66.12 -7.79 -30.36
CA LYS A 793 -66.64 -8.19 -31.68
C LYS A 793 -68.15 -7.97 -31.87
N LEU A 794 -68.94 -8.10 -30.79
CA LEU A 794 -70.41 -8.07 -30.85
C LEU A 794 -71.02 -6.90 -30.08
N PHE A 795 -70.23 -6.09 -29.37
CA PHE A 795 -70.76 -4.96 -28.63
C PHE A 795 -69.71 -3.85 -28.45
N THR A 796 -70.20 -2.64 -28.24
CA THR A 796 -69.40 -1.50 -27.81
C THR A 796 -70.09 -0.82 -26.63
N ALA A 797 -69.34 -0.56 -25.57
CA ALA A 797 -69.84 0.08 -24.36
C ALA A 797 -69.12 1.41 -24.12
N TYR A 798 -69.89 2.44 -23.78
CA TYR A 798 -69.41 3.79 -23.50
C TYR A 798 -69.80 4.19 -22.08
N GLY A 799 -68.87 4.78 -21.34
CA GLY A 799 -69.10 5.31 -20.01
C GLY A 799 -67.99 6.24 -19.56
N ASP A 800 -68.12 6.81 -18.37
CA ASP A 800 -67.04 7.59 -17.77
C ASP A 800 -66.12 6.73 -16.90
N ARG A 801 -66.70 5.71 -16.24
CA ARG A 801 -66.00 4.85 -15.30
C ARG A 801 -66.35 3.39 -15.55
N LEU A 802 -65.32 2.54 -15.64
CA LEU A 802 -65.45 1.09 -15.68
C LEU A 802 -64.64 0.50 -14.52
N SER A 803 -65.24 -0.35 -13.69
CA SER A 803 -64.52 -1.07 -12.65
C SER A 803 -64.79 -2.57 -12.72
N TYR A 804 -63.76 -3.39 -12.48
CA TYR A 804 -63.88 -4.83 -12.31
C TYR A 804 -63.25 -5.25 -10.99
N GLU A 805 -64.00 -5.99 -10.17
CA GLU A 805 -63.52 -6.56 -8.92
C GLU A 805 -63.60 -8.09 -9.00
N GLN A 806 -62.46 -8.76 -9.16
CA GLN A 806 -62.44 -10.20 -9.41
C GLN A 806 -62.95 -11.03 -8.23
N SER A 807 -62.84 -10.51 -7.01
CA SER A 807 -63.31 -11.19 -5.79
C SER A 807 -64.83 -11.41 -5.80
N LYS A 808 -65.57 -10.42 -6.31
CA LYS A 808 -67.03 -10.42 -6.50
C LYS A 808 -67.46 -10.89 -7.88
N ASP A 809 -66.49 -11.07 -8.77
CA ASP A 809 -66.70 -11.31 -10.20
C ASP A 809 -67.69 -10.30 -10.79
N GLN A 810 -67.47 -9.02 -10.51
CA GLN A 810 -68.41 -7.96 -10.86
C GLN A 810 -67.70 -6.89 -11.68
N LEU A 811 -68.22 -6.64 -12.88
CA LEU A 811 -67.90 -5.52 -13.73
C LEU A 811 -68.99 -4.46 -13.62
N VAL A 812 -68.61 -3.20 -13.53
CA VAL A 812 -69.53 -2.08 -13.40
C VAL A 812 -69.13 -0.99 -14.38
N LEU A 813 -70.05 -0.60 -15.26
CA LEU A 813 -69.89 0.52 -16.18
C LEU A 813 -70.85 1.63 -15.77
N GLU A 814 -70.32 2.82 -15.54
CA GLU A 814 -71.07 3.98 -15.04
C GLU A 814 -70.86 5.19 -15.96
N GLY A 815 -71.95 5.93 -16.17
CA GLY A 815 -71.90 7.26 -16.76
C GLY A 815 -71.43 8.32 -15.75
N THR A 816 -71.41 9.58 -16.18
CA THR A 816 -71.27 10.71 -15.24
C THR A 816 -72.65 11.09 -14.68
N GLY A 817 -72.69 12.04 -13.74
CA GLY A 817 -73.95 12.69 -13.34
C GLY A 817 -74.68 13.38 -14.51
N ASN A 818 -73.98 13.71 -15.60
CA ASN A 818 -74.53 14.45 -16.75
C ASN A 818 -74.63 13.62 -18.05
N SER A 819 -74.08 12.41 -18.09
CA SER A 819 -74.07 11.53 -19.26
C SER A 819 -74.26 10.08 -18.83
N ASP A 820 -75.25 9.39 -19.38
CA ASP A 820 -75.50 7.99 -19.05
C ASP A 820 -74.49 7.06 -19.74
N ALA A 821 -74.28 5.87 -19.16
CA ALA A 821 -73.56 4.80 -19.85
C ALA A 821 -74.43 4.26 -21.00
N THR A 822 -73.78 3.86 -22.08
CA THR A 822 -74.44 3.32 -23.27
C THR A 822 -73.83 1.98 -23.66
N LEU A 823 -74.66 0.97 -23.89
CA LEU A 823 -74.25 -0.34 -24.41
C LEU A 823 -74.91 -0.54 -25.78
N VAL A 824 -74.10 -0.76 -26.82
CA VAL A 824 -74.56 -1.08 -28.18
C VAL A 824 -74.17 -2.53 -28.47
N TYR A 825 -75.10 -3.40 -28.85
CA TYR A 825 -74.83 -4.81 -29.12
C TYR A 825 -75.46 -5.30 -30.44
N HIS A 826 -74.82 -6.27 -31.09
CA HIS A 826 -75.29 -6.95 -32.30
C HIS A 826 -75.35 -8.47 -32.06
N SER A 827 -76.39 -9.14 -32.55
CA SER A 827 -76.51 -10.61 -32.42
C SER A 827 -75.50 -11.38 -33.27
N ARG A 828 -75.07 -10.81 -34.40
CA ARG A 828 -73.98 -11.29 -35.26
C ARG A 828 -73.37 -10.12 -36.02
N VAL A 829 -72.14 -10.27 -36.50
CA VAL A 829 -71.49 -9.25 -37.34
C VAL A 829 -72.39 -8.93 -38.54
N GLY A 830 -72.83 -7.67 -38.66
CA GLY A 830 -73.75 -7.20 -39.71
C GLY A 830 -75.26 -7.25 -39.37
N ALA A 831 -75.67 -7.69 -38.18
CA ALA A 831 -77.06 -7.61 -37.72
C ALA A 831 -77.45 -6.18 -37.28
N PRO A 832 -78.76 -5.84 -37.21
CA PRO A 832 -79.22 -4.57 -36.65
C PRO A 832 -78.67 -4.35 -35.23
N GLN A 833 -78.30 -3.11 -34.93
CA GLN A 833 -77.76 -2.74 -33.61
C GLN A 833 -78.91 -2.53 -32.62
N SER A 834 -78.79 -3.10 -31.42
CA SER A 834 -79.62 -2.72 -30.28
C SER A 834 -78.81 -1.84 -29.33
N LYS A 835 -79.46 -0.83 -28.76
CA LYS A 835 -78.84 0.19 -27.91
C LYS A 835 -79.58 0.27 -26.58
N GLN A 836 -78.83 0.15 -25.49
CA GLN A 836 -79.32 0.32 -24.13
C GLN A 836 -78.60 1.49 -23.46
N VAL A 837 -79.34 2.28 -22.68
CA VAL A 837 -78.83 3.45 -21.97
C VAL A 837 -79.26 3.39 -20.51
N ALA A 838 -78.31 3.56 -19.59
CA ALA A 838 -78.57 3.53 -18.16
C ALA A 838 -77.49 4.30 -17.39
N ARG A 839 -77.80 4.70 -16.16
CA ARG A 839 -76.81 5.33 -15.27
C ARG A 839 -75.65 4.36 -14.96
N LYS A 840 -75.99 3.09 -14.78
CA LYS A 840 -75.06 2.05 -14.35
C LYS A 840 -75.48 0.67 -14.88
N PHE A 841 -74.51 -0.02 -15.49
CA PHE A 841 -74.61 -1.44 -15.85
C PHE A 841 -73.72 -2.25 -14.90
N MET A 842 -74.25 -3.34 -14.37
CA MET A 842 -73.51 -4.30 -13.53
C MET A 842 -73.55 -5.67 -14.20
N TYR A 843 -72.39 -6.25 -14.46
CA TYR A 843 -72.24 -7.52 -15.14
C TYR A 843 -71.43 -8.50 -14.30
N TRP A 844 -71.87 -9.76 -14.22
CA TRP A 844 -71.16 -10.84 -13.54
C TRP A 844 -70.70 -11.88 -14.57
N PRO A 845 -69.41 -11.87 -14.98
CA PRO A 845 -68.92 -12.71 -16.07
C PRO A 845 -69.21 -14.21 -15.93
N LYS A 846 -68.96 -14.81 -14.76
CA LYS A 846 -69.13 -16.27 -14.57
C LYS A 846 -70.58 -16.72 -14.61
N SER A 847 -71.51 -15.88 -14.15
CA SER A 847 -72.94 -16.19 -14.15
C SER A 847 -73.66 -15.67 -15.40
N HIS A 848 -72.96 -14.91 -16.24
CA HIS A 848 -73.50 -14.18 -17.39
C HIS A 848 -74.75 -13.34 -17.03
N SER A 849 -74.77 -12.76 -15.83
CA SER A 849 -75.89 -11.96 -15.34
C SER A 849 -75.64 -10.47 -15.58
N LEU A 850 -76.64 -9.76 -16.10
CA LEU A 850 -76.60 -8.31 -16.32
C LEU A 850 -77.73 -7.65 -15.51
N ALA A 851 -77.38 -6.68 -14.68
CA ALA A 851 -78.31 -5.82 -13.97
C ALA A 851 -78.13 -4.35 -14.39
N ILE A 852 -79.24 -3.62 -14.46
CA ILE A 852 -79.29 -2.24 -14.94
C ILE A 852 -79.94 -1.39 -13.86
N ASP A 853 -79.28 -0.31 -13.43
CA ASP A 853 -79.80 0.61 -12.43
C ASP A 853 -80.32 1.91 -13.11
N ASN A 854 -81.57 2.29 -12.80
CA ASN A 854 -82.28 3.45 -13.35
C ASN A 854 -82.22 3.58 -14.89
N GLY A 855 -82.61 2.53 -15.63
CA GLY A 855 -82.60 2.53 -17.10
C GLY A 855 -83.82 3.26 -17.73
N LEU A 856 -83.57 4.11 -18.72
CA LEU A 856 -84.59 4.59 -19.66
C LEU A 856 -84.75 3.53 -20.77
N ILE A 857 -85.71 2.62 -20.58
CA ILE A 857 -86.04 1.58 -21.57
C ILE A 857 -86.65 2.26 -22.80
N THR A 858 -85.99 2.15 -23.96
CA THR A 858 -86.49 2.75 -25.21
C THR A 858 -87.14 1.75 -26.18
N ASP A 859 -87.07 0.44 -25.93
CA ASP A 859 -87.84 -0.54 -26.70
C ASP A 859 -88.15 -1.82 -25.90
N LEU A 860 -89.44 -2.20 -25.84
CA LEU A 860 -89.92 -3.31 -24.99
C LEU A 860 -89.67 -4.71 -25.59
N ASN A 861 -89.21 -4.81 -26.84
CA ASN A 861 -88.96 -6.08 -27.51
C ASN A 861 -87.55 -6.66 -27.26
N ASP A 862 -86.60 -5.87 -26.76
CA ASP A 862 -85.20 -6.31 -26.58
C ASP A 862 -84.92 -7.01 -25.23
N LEU A 863 -85.92 -7.11 -24.34
CA LEU A 863 -85.78 -7.81 -23.06
C LEU A 863 -85.90 -9.35 -23.16
N GLN A 864 -86.33 -9.91 -24.30
CA GLN A 864 -86.45 -11.38 -24.44
C GLN A 864 -85.10 -12.11 -24.56
N GLY A 865 -83.98 -11.40 -24.74
CA GLY A 865 -82.63 -12.00 -24.81
C GLY A 865 -81.88 -12.13 -23.48
N PHE A 866 -82.38 -11.52 -22.40
CA PHE A 866 -81.63 -11.38 -21.14
C PHE A 866 -82.27 -12.10 -19.92
N GLY A 867 -83.29 -12.93 -20.12
CA GLY A 867 -84.00 -13.61 -19.02
C GLY A 867 -84.46 -15.03 -19.33
N ARG A 868 -83.54 -16.00 -19.19
CA ARG A 868 -83.80 -17.33 -18.59
C ARG A 868 -82.53 -18.08 -18.24
#